data_AF-A0A413FXV3-F1
#
_entry.id   AF-A0A413FXV3-F1
#
_cell.length_a   1.000
_cell.length_b   1.000
_cell.length_c   1.000
_cell.angle_alpha   90.00
_cell.angle_beta   90.00
_cell.angle_gamma   90.00
#
_symmetry.space_group_name_H-M   'P 1'
#
loop_
_entity.id
_entity.type
_entity.pdbx_description
1 polymer ?
#
loop_
_entity_poly.entity_id
_entity_poly.type
_entity_poly.pdbx_seq_one_letter_code
_entity_poly.pdbx_strand_id
1 'polypeptide(L)'
;MTEHHAISRRAFTLGLGLAALSPLASLPETAGLGLPVRAAFAEDAPTKAATLDKFVIRLRPAGYFRTASVNEDGNVIGNVCHLFNDGTSSKLILENVTTKNDDTNWYAIRTLLNFEEHRKTGYSIWSVDGDSDKDGKVIHVWSGEHDGKASRSFAFKRQSNGTYIIRDRTVEKETEKKDIKYLAIEKDGKDQDNNKICHKSKSIPWELELVGYSMDKTNATVSSIDWTTYSSYVDGPCWMKYVDDNKFLDELSIPGTHDSGSCSVDNDTEPQTSLAKCQQDYIPTQLLEGVRYFDIRLGKGENPGIDHGDCYLLKKDGNFMHLSDVIGYFNTFLSENPKEALIMLVSRGNDEATDESLTTAFANVMDKNPNLFYTSSRIPTLGEVRGKIVLLRRFRLAGSSVSGHTWGLDLTEWDDKIAAHTDSASMCLVRDERGFEAVGKTSDEKPYCTKVYAQDHYECTGTDKISWVDMALQETAKLTRNEVDVEDDNGAKEQVLERCWSINYTSCTNHKQGSNPFTAARVVNEHLYKSPYINPSDNEETKSDYLKHIGIIASDFVDAALARSIYQRNYDYDTQHKQTASYYLPTRMRMTYGDSLSDASLQDGKTVGEGHFRLVDSSNVLNVAASGHAFAIEYVDVDALGNETVTGLQGPVPIDIDPRVLTPHFEGLEGLKAGEDVRAKVTAPLDGKLENDACTAQLEFMHDANGAPGTVMAEGEAFAAGTYWVRAKDLLGDAAQNYMLASNGAVSFTVAASGSAGGTGSGTGSNADGADKNGKGNKGKGSGGKLADTGDGSGIAAGLAAAAVATTVAGAAMLASDRENAGDDSE
;
A
#
# COMPACT_ATOMS: atom_id res chain seq x y z
N MET A 1 -63.15 7.82 1.73
CA MET A 1 -63.38 9.23 2.11
C MET A 1 -62.01 9.88 2.04
N THR A 2 -61.67 10.52 0.92
CA THR A 2 -62.05 11.90 0.52
C THR A 2 -61.29 12.95 1.36
N GLU A 3 -60.58 13.93 0.78
CA GLU A 3 -60.63 14.39 -0.62
C GLU A 3 -59.30 15.01 -1.11
N HIS A 4 -59.14 15.12 -2.45
CA HIS A 4 -58.03 15.84 -3.07
C HIS A 4 -58.26 17.36 -3.04
N HIS A 5 -57.19 18.14 -3.18
CA HIS A 5 -57.23 19.31 -4.07
C HIS A 5 -55.85 19.58 -4.70
N ALA A 6 -55.84 20.02 -5.96
CA ALA A 6 -54.63 20.32 -6.72
C ALA A 6 -54.82 21.56 -7.61
N ILE A 7 -53.84 22.47 -7.60
CA ILE A 7 -53.68 23.62 -8.52
C ILE A 7 -52.15 23.80 -8.66
N SER A 8 -51.46 23.48 -9.76
CA SER A 8 -51.60 23.84 -11.19
C SER A 8 -50.83 25.11 -11.61
N ARG A 9 -49.65 24.87 -12.21
CA ARG A 9 -49.02 25.57 -13.36
C ARG A 9 -49.02 27.11 -13.43
N ARG A 10 -47.83 27.67 -13.64
CA ARG A 10 -47.60 28.72 -14.66
C ARG A 10 -46.54 28.23 -15.67
N ALA A 11 -46.50 28.86 -16.84
CA ALA A 11 -45.98 28.24 -18.07
C ALA A 11 -44.80 28.99 -18.71
N PHE A 12 -44.15 28.30 -19.66
CA PHE A 12 -43.17 28.84 -20.61
C PHE A 12 -43.67 30.10 -21.34
N THR A 13 -42.72 30.97 -21.68
CA THR A 13 -42.86 31.92 -22.81
C THR A 13 -41.68 31.72 -23.74
N LEU A 14 -41.92 31.25 -24.96
CA LEU A 14 -40.87 30.96 -25.94
C LEU A 14 -40.74 32.14 -26.91
N GLY A 15 -39.51 32.65 -27.11
CA GLY A 15 -39.22 33.80 -27.98
C GLY A 15 -38.22 33.44 -29.07
N LEU A 16 -38.70 33.25 -30.30
CA LEU A 16 -37.86 32.96 -31.47
C LEU A 16 -37.28 34.24 -32.08
N GLY A 17 -35.99 34.20 -32.45
CA GLY A 17 -35.29 35.22 -33.25
C GLY A 17 -34.34 34.56 -34.24
N LEU A 18 -34.37 34.95 -35.52
CA LEU A 18 -33.75 34.20 -36.61
C LEU A 18 -32.40 34.78 -37.10
N ALA A 19 -31.42 33.86 -37.22
CA ALA A 19 -30.44 33.68 -38.31
C ALA A 19 -29.84 34.87 -39.11
N ALA A 20 -28.50 34.93 -39.12
CA ALA A 20 -27.63 35.18 -40.29
C ALA A 20 -26.20 34.64 -39.98
N LEU A 21 -25.66 33.60 -40.63
CA LEU A 21 -25.11 33.48 -42.00
C LEU A 21 -23.74 34.15 -42.26
N SER A 22 -22.68 33.33 -42.35
CA SER A 22 -21.46 33.54 -43.18
C SER A 22 -20.58 32.27 -43.22
N PRO A 23 -20.22 31.69 -44.39
CA PRO A 23 -19.38 30.48 -44.51
C PRO A 23 -18.05 30.66 -45.28
N LEU A 24 -17.33 29.54 -45.52
CA LEU A 24 -16.08 29.34 -46.32
C LEU A 24 -14.77 29.75 -45.60
N ALA A 25 -13.60 29.12 -45.84
CA ALA A 25 -13.17 28.15 -46.85
C ALA A 25 -12.18 27.10 -46.24
N SER A 26 -12.25 25.78 -46.51
CA SER A 26 -11.43 24.99 -47.48
C SER A 26 -9.91 25.34 -47.53
N LEU A 27 -8.94 24.41 -47.50
CA LEU A 27 -8.79 23.12 -48.22
C LEU A 27 -7.95 22.05 -47.45
N PRO A 28 -7.82 20.79 -47.95
CA PRO A 28 -7.14 19.66 -47.28
C PRO A 28 -5.80 19.22 -47.95
N GLU A 29 -5.45 17.92 -47.84
CA GLU A 29 -4.24 17.19 -48.31
C GLU A 29 -3.02 17.28 -47.36
N THR A 30 -2.13 16.29 -47.23
CA THR A 30 -1.87 15.05 -48.02
C THR A 30 -1.78 13.77 -47.17
N ALA A 31 -2.06 12.60 -47.75
CA ALA A 31 -1.80 11.29 -47.14
C ALA A 31 -0.41 10.72 -47.52
N GLY A 32 0.15 9.85 -46.67
CA GLY A 32 1.38 9.10 -46.95
C GLY A 32 1.31 7.67 -46.38
N LEU A 33 1.45 6.67 -47.26
CA LEU A 33 1.45 5.23 -46.91
C LEU A 33 2.88 4.69 -46.82
N GLY A 34 3.15 3.82 -45.83
CA GLY A 34 4.43 3.10 -45.75
C GLY A 34 4.66 2.37 -44.41
N LEU A 35 4.24 1.10 -44.33
CA LEU A 35 4.66 0.19 -43.25
C LEU A 35 6.12 -0.24 -43.45
N PRO A 36 6.83 -0.61 -42.36
CA PRO A 36 6.97 -2.04 -42.09
C PRO A 36 6.69 -2.42 -40.62
N VAL A 37 6.75 -3.73 -40.34
CA VAL A 37 6.36 -4.34 -39.06
C VAL A 37 7.57 -4.91 -38.32
N ARG A 38 7.50 -4.87 -36.97
CA ARG A 38 8.28 -5.60 -35.94
C ARG A 38 9.69 -5.13 -35.54
N ALA A 39 9.77 -4.84 -34.23
CA ALA A 39 10.68 -5.41 -33.22
C ALA A 39 12.17 -5.02 -33.19
N ALA A 40 12.53 -4.31 -32.12
CA ALA A 40 13.56 -4.74 -31.17
C ALA A 40 13.20 -4.22 -29.76
N PHE A 41 13.57 -4.95 -28.70
CA PHE A 41 13.61 -4.38 -27.34
C PHE A 41 14.92 -3.61 -27.18
N ALA A 42 14.86 -2.44 -26.53
CA ALA A 42 16.01 -1.74 -25.97
C ALA A 42 15.58 -1.12 -24.63
N GLU A 43 16.49 -1.12 -23.65
CA GLU A 43 16.22 -0.60 -22.30
C GLU A 43 16.40 0.92 -22.24
N ASP A 44 15.52 1.66 -22.92
CA ASP A 44 15.43 3.11 -22.72
C ASP A 44 14.72 3.39 -21.39
N ALA A 45 15.47 3.94 -20.42
CA ALA A 45 14.96 4.26 -19.08
C ALA A 45 13.76 5.22 -19.15
N PRO A 46 12.73 5.04 -18.30
CA PRO A 46 11.47 5.75 -18.43
C PRO A 46 11.65 7.28 -18.36
N THR A 47 11.34 7.95 -19.47
CA THR A 47 11.29 9.41 -19.57
C THR A 47 10.38 9.98 -18.48
N LYS A 48 10.90 10.90 -17.65
CA LYS A 48 10.29 11.44 -16.41
C LYS A 48 8.75 11.43 -16.44
N ALA A 49 8.18 10.34 -15.91
CA ALA A 49 6.76 10.04 -15.95
C ALA A 49 5.96 10.83 -14.90
N ALA A 50 4.63 10.69 -14.94
CA ALA A 50 3.69 11.34 -14.04
C ALA A 50 4.04 11.08 -12.56
N THR A 51 4.32 12.14 -11.80
CA THR A 51 4.57 12.04 -10.35
C THR A 51 3.28 11.68 -9.59
N LEU A 52 3.43 11.04 -8.43
CA LEU A 52 2.32 10.41 -7.69
C LEU A 52 1.24 11.40 -7.21
N ASP A 53 1.57 12.70 -7.16
CA ASP A 53 0.66 13.80 -6.81
C ASP A 53 -0.54 13.96 -7.75
N LYS A 54 -0.51 13.30 -8.91
CA LYS A 54 -1.60 13.30 -9.89
C LYS A 54 -2.74 12.34 -9.60
N PHE A 55 -2.61 11.49 -8.56
CA PHE A 55 -3.54 10.41 -8.27
C PHE A 55 -4.27 10.60 -6.93
N VAL A 56 -5.53 10.21 -6.92
CA VAL A 56 -6.25 9.82 -5.72
C VAL A 56 -5.84 8.39 -5.38
N ILE A 57 -5.36 8.17 -4.16
CA ILE A 57 -4.86 6.86 -3.74
C ILE A 57 -5.55 6.34 -2.48
N ARG A 58 -5.51 5.02 -2.26
CA ARG A 58 -5.67 4.40 -0.95
C ARG A 58 -4.35 3.74 -0.55
N LEU A 59 -4.07 3.71 0.75
CA LEU A 59 -2.92 3.01 1.32
C LEU A 59 -3.42 1.97 2.34
N ARG A 60 -3.04 0.71 2.13
CA ARG A 60 -3.25 -0.40 3.07
C ARG A 60 -1.88 -0.95 3.49
N PRO A 61 -1.65 -1.39 4.75
CA PRO A 61 -0.51 -2.24 5.03
C PRO A 61 -0.63 -3.54 4.21
N ALA A 62 0.47 -4.05 3.65
CA ALA A 62 0.41 -5.25 2.82
C ALA A 62 0.01 -6.49 3.65
N GLY A 63 -0.87 -7.33 3.10
CA GLY A 63 -1.49 -8.45 3.83
C GLY A 63 -2.60 -8.03 4.81
N TYR A 64 -2.97 -6.75 4.89
CA TYR A 64 -4.01 -6.26 5.80
C TYR A 64 -5.38 -6.25 5.12
N PHE A 65 -6.08 -7.37 5.24
CA PHE A 65 -7.39 -7.60 4.63
C PHE A 65 -8.54 -7.10 5.53
N ARG A 66 -8.92 -5.82 5.38
CA ARG A 66 -10.14 -5.23 5.97
C ARG A 66 -10.84 -4.31 4.97
N THR A 67 -12.16 -4.34 4.95
CA THR A 67 -13.01 -3.31 4.32
C THR A 67 -13.37 -2.22 5.33
N ALA A 68 -13.60 -0.98 4.87
CA ALA A 68 -14.51 0.02 5.47
C ALA A 68 -13.99 0.94 6.65
N SER A 69 -13.82 2.29 6.45
CA SER A 69 -13.62 3.44 7.45
C SER A 69 -14.54 4.67 7.07
N VAL A 70 -15.42 5.46 7.78
CA VAL A 70 -16.03 5.82 9.13
C VAL A 70 -15.12 6.45 10.19
N ASN A 71 -15.54 7.50 10.92
CA ASN A 71 -16.60 8.51 10.67
C ASN A 71 -16.01 9.92 10.82
N GLU A 72 -16.79 10.92 10.43
CA GLU A 72 -16.39 12.33 10.43
C GLU A 72 -15.10 12.58 9.65
N ASP A 73 -15.29 12.60 8.33
CA ASP A 73 -14.49 13.34 7.35
C ASP A 73 -14.43 14.87 7.62
N GLY A 74 -14.81 15.30 8.83
CA GLY A 74 -14.76 16.67 9.29
C GLY A 74 -13.32 17.10 9.52
N ASN A 75 -12.86 18.01 8.67
CA ASN A 75 -11.61 18.74 8.86
C ASN A 75 -11.65 19.61 10.14
N VAL A 76 -11.30 19.01 11.28
CA VAL A 76 -10.72 19.76 12.39
C VAL A 76 -9.23 19.95 12.07
N ILE A 77 -8.73 21.18 12.21
CA ILE A 77 -7.43 21.60 11.66
C ILE A 77 -6.29 20.86 12.38
N GLY A 78 -5.74 19.83 11.73
CA GLY A 78 -4.65 18.99 12.25
C GLY A 78 -5.09 17.63 12.80
N ASN A 79 -6.11 16.97 12.21
CA ASN A 79 -6.51 15.61 12.58
C ASN A 79 -5.42 14.55 12.33
N VAL A 80 -5.53 13.39 12.98
CA VAL A 80 -4.64 12.24 12.79
C VAL A 80 -5.07 11.40 11.58
N CYS A 81 -4.13 10.79 10.85
CA CYS A 81 -4.48 9.72 9.91
C CYS A 81 -4.71 8.40 10.67
N HIS A 82 -5.97 7.97 10.76
CA HIS A 82 -6.37 6.69 11.36
C HIS A 82 -6.66 5.65 10.28
N LEU A 83 -6.44 4.37 10.61
CA LEU A 83 -7.09 3.23 9.97
C LEU A 83 -8.17 2.74 10.95
N PHE A 84 -9.33 3.43 10.92
CA PHE A 84 -10.52 3.08 11.70
C PHE A 84 -11.36 1.99 10.97
N ASN A 85 -12.58 1.70 11.47
CA ASN A 85 -13.07 0.32 11.51
C ASN A 85 -14.53 0.06 11.10
N ASP A 86 -15.13 0.93 10.28
CA ASP A 86 -16.48 0.79 9.69
C ASP A 86 -16.59 1.74 8.47
N GLY A 87 -17.32 1.57 7.37
CA GLY A 87 -17.52 2.64 6.33
C GLY A 87 -16.99 2.40 4.90
N THR A 88 -16.11 3.27 4.40
CA THR A 88 -15.53 3.16 3.05
C THR A 88 -14.00 3.12 3.09
N SER A 89 -13.29 4.20 2.76
CA SER A 89 -11.82 4.17 2.70
C SER A 89 -11.20 5.56 2.72
N SER A 90 -10.02 5.67 3.35
CA SER A 90 -9.22 6.88 3.36
C SER A 90 -8.67 7.18 1.96
N LYS A 91 -9.41 7.98 1.18
CA LYS A 91 -8.95 8.51 -0.11
C LYS A 91 -7.98 9.66 0.14
N LEU A 92 -6.78 9.56 -0.42
CA LEU A 92 -5.66 10.47 -0.18
C LEU A 92 -5.24 11.16 -1.49
N ILE A 93 -4.83 12.42 -1.40
CA ILE A 93 -3.98 13.10 -2.37
C ILE A 93 -2.55 13.12 -1.84
N LEU A 94 -1.60 13.05 -2.75
CA LEU A 94 -0.21 13.39 -2.50
C LEU A 94 0.06 14.79 -3.06
N GLU A 95 0.68 15.67 -2.29
CA GLU A 95 1.09 17.01 -2.74
C GLU A 95 2.60 17.03 -2.93
N ASN A 96 3.10 17.39 -4.11
CA ASN A 96 4.53 17.35 -4.41
C ASN A 96 5.27 18.51 -3.75
N VAL A 97 6.07 18.21 -2.73
CA VAL A 97 6.82 19.18 -1.90
C VAL A 97 8.33 19.09 -2.11
N THR A 98 8.73 18.59 -3.27
CA THR A 98 10.12 18.53 -3.75
C THR A 98 10.69 19.94 -3.93
N THR A 99 11.88 20.20 -3.39
CA THR A 99 12.57 21.48 -3.53
C THR A 99 13.57 21.45 -4.68
N LYS A 100 14.06 22.63 -5.10
CA LYS A 100 14.94 22.79 -6.28
C LYS A 100 16.29 22.07 -6.20
N ASN A 101 16.64 21.49 -5.05
CA ASN A 101 17.92 20.84 -4.80
C ASN A 101 17.77 19.33 -4.49
N ASP A 102 16.56 18.76 -4.60
CA ASP A 102 16.29 17.36 -4.27
C ASP A 102 16.19 16.49 -5.54
N ASP A 103 16.92 15.38 -5.59
CA ASP A 103 16.75 14.35 -6.62
C ASP A 103 15.64 13.32 -6.27
N THR A 104 15.07 13.41 -5.06
CA THR A 104 13.95 12.57 -4.58
C THR A 104 12.62 13.33 -4.71
N ASN A 105 11.61 12.70 -5.31
CA ASN A 105 10.23 13.19 -5.21
C ASN A 105 9.71 13.03 -3.77
N TRP A 106 9.42 14.16 -3.12
CA TRP A 106 8.88 14.24 -1.76
C TRP A 106 7.40 14.64 -1.81
N TYR A 107 6.56 13.99 -1.00
CA TYR A 107 5.11 14.17 -1.00
C TYR A 107 4.56 14.44 0.41
N ALA A 108 3.71 15.46 0.55
CA ALA A 108 2.85 15.60 1.72
C ALA A 108 1.57 14.75 1.51
N ILE A 109 1.16 13.99 2.52
CA ILE A 109 -0.07 13.18 2.47
C ILE A 109 -1.24 14.05 2.93
N ARG A 110 -2.30 14.14 2.13
CA ARG A 110 -3.53 14.91 2.40
C ARG A 110 -4.76 14.02 2.23
N THR A 111 -5.77 14.16 3.07
CA THR A 111 -7.07 13.49 2.92
C THR A 111 -7.93 14.22 1.87
N LEU A 112 -8.67 13.47 1.05
CA LEU A 112 -9.47 13.99 -0.07
C LEU A 112 -10.98 14.02 0.23
N LEU A 113 -11.33 14.14 1.50
CA LEU A 113 -12.69 13.88 1.95
C LEU A 113 -13.45 15.20 1.96
N ASN A 114 -14.25 15.38 0.90
CA ASN A 114 -15.13 16.54 0.70
C ASN A 114 -16.28 16.54 1.74
N PHE A 115 -16.87 17.68 2.09
CA PHE A 115 -16.98 18.93 1.33
C PHE A 115 -16.48 20.16 2.10
N GLU A 116 -16.15 21.23 1.35
CA GLU A 116 -15.65 22.53 1.85
C GLU A 116 -16.67 23.33 2.71
N GLU A 117 -17.82 22.73 3.05
CA GLU A 117 -19.04 23.44 3.45
C GLU A 117 -19.43 23.26 4.93
N HIS A 118 -19.02 22.15 5.58
CA HIS A 118 -19.70 21.69 6.82
C HIS A 118 -19.27 22.36 8.14
N ARG A 119 -18.18 23.16 8.17
CA ARG A 119 -17.79 24.06 9.30
C ARG A 119 -17.91 23.49 10.74
N LYS A 120 -17.73 22.18 10.97
CA LYS A 120 -17.86 21.58 12.30
C LYS A 120 -16.70 21.95 13.22
N THR A 121 -17.01 22.29 14.47
CA THR A 121 -16.02 22.57 15.53
C THR A 121 -16.20 21.59 16.68
N GLY A 122 -15.22 20.69 16.87
CA GLY A 122 -15.19 19.71 17.97
C GLY A 122 -13.77 19.55 18.51
N TYR A 123 -13.63 19.38 19.83
CA TYR A 123 -12.33 19.40 20.51
C TYR A 123 -11.68 18.01 20.58
N SER A 124 -10.48 17.83 19.99
CA SER A 124 -9.31 17.15 20.60
C SER A 124 -8.14 16.99 19.61
N ILE A 125 -7.22 17.96 19.57
CA ILE A 125 -5.95 17.88 18.82
C ILE A 125 -4.83 18.41 19.72
N TRP A 126 -3.70 17.68 19.80
CA TRP A 126 -2.51 18.14 20.55
C TRP A 126 -1.20 17.83 19.82
N SER A 127 -0.75 18.85 19.09
CA SER A 127 0.65 19.23 18.78
C SER A 127 1.67 18.15 18.35
N VAL A 128 2.26 18.40 17.17
CA VAL A 128 3.69 18.16 16.93
C VAL A 128 4.33 19.47 16.44
N ASP A 129 4.44 20.42 17.37
CA ASP A 129 5.13 21.70 17.19
C ASP A 129 6.64 21.54 17.42
N GLY A 130 7.29 20.91 16.45
CA GLY A 130 8.74 20.63 16.43
C GLY A 130 9.04 19.14 16.29
N ASP A 131 9.39 18.73 15.07
CA ASP A 131 9.97 17.44 14.65
C ASP A 131 9.25 16.12 15.04
N SER A 132 9.49 15.05 14.25
CA SER A 132 9.07 13.67 14.55
C SER A 132 10.01 13.03 15.60
N ASP A 133 10.13 13.67 16.75
CA ASP A 133 11.23 13.49 17.73
C ASP A 133 11.37 12.06 18.32
N LYS A 134 10.30 11.23 18.32
CA LYS A 134 10.32 9.89 18.96
C LYS A 134 9.56 8.81 18.18
N ASP A 135 10.03 7.59 18.32
CA ASP A 135 9.44 6.37 17.75
C ASP A 135 7.98 6.15 18.23
N GLY A 136 7.15 5.58 17.36
CA GLY A 136 5.73 5.33 17.62
C GLY A 136 4.83 6.57 17.61
N LYS A 137 5.34 7.75 17.24
CA LYS A 137 4.56 8.99 17.25
C LYS A 137 3.61 9.11 16.05
N VAL A 138 2.34 9.26 16.39
CA VAL A 138 1.18 9.34 15.49
C VAL A 138 1.25 10.57 14.57
N ILE A 139 0.77 10.42 13.33
CA ILE A 139 0.90 11.44 12.26
C ILE A 139 -0.37 12.28 12.13
N HIS A 140 -0.18 13.60 12.14
CA HIS A 140 -1.23 14.59 11.90
C HIS A 140 -1.24 15.03 10.42
N VAL A 141 -2.38 14.85 9.76
CA VAL A 141 -2.68 15.33 8.41
C VAL A 141 -3.30 16.73 8.50
N TRP A 142 -2.89 17.62 7.60
CA TRP A 142 -3.28 19.03 7.63
C TRP A 142 -4.30 19.35 6.54
N SER A 143 -5.34 20.10 6.92
CA SER A 143 -6.39 20.58 6.02
C SER A 143 -6.00 21.87 5.29
N GLY A 144 -4.70 22.07 5.03
CA GLY A 144 -4.12 23.32 4.50
C GLY A 144 -2.77 23.09 3.82
N GLU A 145 -2.07 24.18 3.51
CA GLU A 145 -0.76 24.15 2.83
C GLU A 145 0.34 23.47 3.69
N HIS A 146 1.28 22.77 3.05
CA HIS A 146 2.38 22.10 3.73
C HIS A 146 3.39 23.09 4.34
N ASP A 147 3.57 23.07 5.66
CA ASP A 147 4.40 24.02 6.42
C ASP A 147 5.93 23.80 6.34
N GLY A 148 6.39 23.08 5.30
CA GLY A 148 7.81 22.91 4.99
C GLY A 148 8.58 21.97 5.92
N LYS A 149 7.93 21.33 6.90
CA LYS A 149 8.58 20.43 7.85
C LYS A 149 8.93 19.07 7.22
N ALA A 150 10.20 18.66 7.35
CA ALA A 150 10.70 17.39 6.83
C ALA A 150 9.94 16.17 7.40
N SER A 151 9.48 16.24 8.65
CA SER A 151 8.64 15.24 9.33
C SER A 151 7.21 15.09 8.77
N ARG A 152 6.88 15.78 7.67
CA ARG A 152 5.59 15.73 6.96
C ARG A 152 5.76 15.52 5.45
N SER A 153 7.01 15.39 4.99
CA SER A 153 7.40 15.08 3.62
C SER A 153 7.80 13.61 3.52
N PHE A 154 7.12 12.84 2.67
CA PHE A 154 7.30 11.39 2.55
C PHE A 154 7.78 11.00 1.14
N ALA A 155 8.74 10.07 1.06
CA ALA A 155 9.19 9.50 -0.21
C ALA A 155 8.71 8.05 -0.34
N PHE A 156 7.96 7.80 -1.40
CA PHE A 156 7.32 6.52 -1.72
C PHE A 156 8.28 5.64 -2.53
N LYS A 157 9.06 4.80 -1.87
CA LYS A 157 9.96 3.83 -2.53
C LYS A 157 9.15 2.58 -2.90
N ARG A 158 8.78 2.44 -4.17
CA ARG A 158 8.17 1.19 -4.67
C ARG A 158 9.16 0.04 -4.56
N GLN A 159 8.68 -1.12 -4.14
CA GLN A 159 9.41 -2.38 -4.04
C GLN A 159 9.19 -3.22 -5.30
N SER A 160 10.02 -4.25 -5.49
CA SER A 160 9.94 -5.06 -6.71
C SER A 160 8.61 -5.84 -6.80
N ASN A 161 8.03 -6.25 -5.67
CA ASN A 161 6.71 -6.89 -5.57
C ASN A 161 5.51 -5.91 -5.72
N GLY A 162 5.75 -4.65 -6.09
CA GLY A 162 4.70 -3.64 -6.28
C GLY A 162 4.18 -2.96 -5.00
N THR A 163 4.59 -3.39 -3.81
CA THR A 163 4.33 -2.67 -2.55
C THR A 163 5.21 -1.43 -2.42
N TYR A 164 5.01 -0.63 -1.36
CA TYR A 164 5.74 0.59 -1.08
C TYR A 164 6.34 0.59 0.32
N ILE A 165 7.56 1.11 0.45
CA ILE A 165 8.16 1.54 1.71
C ILE A 165 8.18 3.07 1.69
N ILE A 166 7.54 3.68 2.69
CA ILE A 166 7.30 5.12 2.74
C ILE A 166 8.17 5.70 3.86
N ARG A 167 9.22 6.45 3.50
CA ARG A 167 10.16 7.10 4.45
C ARG A 167 9.80 8.57 4.66
N ASP A 168 10.05 9.12 5.84
CA ASP A 168 10.03 10.58 6.06
C ASP A 168 11.34 11.24 5.61
N ARG A 169 11.41 12.57 5.67
CA ARG A 169 12.54 13.38 5.17
C ARG A 169 13.54 13.82 6.26
N THR A 170 13.45 13.31 7.48
CA THR A 170 14.16 13.87 8.65
C THR A 170 15.69 13.91 8.60
N VAL A 171 16.32 13.21 7.65
CA VAL A 171 17.78 12.96 7.63
C VAL A 171 18.55 13.86 6.65
N GLU A 172 17.87 14.72 5.86
CA GLU A 172 18.52 15.55 4.82
C GLU A 172 19.08 16.90 5.32
N LYS A 173 18.87 17.27 6.59
CA LYS A 173 19.38 18.54 7.15
C LYS A 173 19.97 18.41 8.55
N GLU A 174 21.23 18.83 8.61
CA GLU A 174 22.06 19.06 9.79
C GLU A 174 22.49 17.81 10.58
N THR A 175 23.82 17.66 10.60
CA THR A 175 24.71 16.88 11.46
C THR A 175 24.14 16.11 12.66
N GLU A 176 24.75 14.94 12.88
CA GLU A 176 24.39 13.89 13.86
C GLU A 176 23.29 12.93 13.37
N LYS A 177 23.41 11.65 13.76
CA LYS A 177 22.61 10.54 13.21
C LYS A 177 21.17 10.56 13.76
N LYS A 178 20.26 11.31 13.11
CA LYS A 178 18.82 11.08 13.29
C LYS A 178 18.42 9.76 12.60
N ASP A 179 17.76 8.87 13.34
CA ASP A 179 17.18 7.64 12.80
C ASP A 179 16.15 7.96 11.71
N ILE A 180 16.27 7.34 10.53
CA ILE A 180 15.22 7.38 9.49
C ILE A 180 13.91 6.87 10.09
N LYS A 181 12.81 7.61 9.90
CA LYS A 181 11.46 7.16 10.25
C LYS A 181 10.67 6.79 9.00
N TYR A 182 9.74 5.87 9.18
CA TYR A 182 8.87 5.33 8.15
C TYR A 182 7.40 5.49 8.55
N LEU A 183 6.53 5.54 7.53
CA LEU A 183 5.09 5.41 7.70
C LEU A 183 4.79 3.97 8.16
N ALA A 184 4.21 3.83 9.35
CA ALA A 184 3.87 2.56 9.97
C ALA A 184 2.56 2.66 10.75
N ILE A 185 2.14 1.58 11.42
CA ILE A 185 0.97 1.57 12.31
C ILE A 185 1.36 1.47 13.79
N GLU A 186 0.54 2.10 14.66
CA GLU A 186 0.84 2.34 16.08
C GLU A 186 1.16 1.04 16.86
N LYS A 187 0.42 -0.04 16.62
CA LYS A 187 0.69 -1.38 17.18
C LYS A 187 1.43 -2.25 16.17
N ASP A 188 2.26 -3.17 16.65
CA ASP A 188 3.41 -3.73 15.93
C ASP A 188 3.05 -4.69 14.77
N GLY A 189 2.54 -4.14 13.68
CA GLY A 189 1.99 -4.88 12.54
C GLY A 189 0.69 -5.63 12.86
N LYS A 190 0.14 -5.49 14.08
CA LYS A 190 -0.93 -6.36 14.58
C LYS A 190 -2.31 -5.72 14.47
N ASP A 191 -3.21 -6.55 13.95
CA ASP A 191 -4.62 -6.28 13.69
C ASP A 191 -5.37 -5.81 14.96
N GLN A 192 -5.84 -4.55 14.96
CA GLN A 192 -6.74 -3.98 15.97
C GLN A 192 -7.55 -2.81 15.40
N ASP A 193 -8.79 -2.68 15.89
CA ASP A 193 -9.86 -1.79 15.40
C ASP A 193 -9.61 -0.27 15.57
N ASN A 194 -8.40 0.13 15.97
CA ASN A 194 -8.04 1.51 16.34
C ASN A 194 -6.61 1.88 15.88
N ASN A 195 -6.07 1.20 14.87
CA ASN A 195 -4.68 1.37 14.45
C ASN A 195 -4.47 2.75 13.78
N LYS A 196 -3.59 3.57 14.36
CA LYS A 196 -3.25 4.90 13.83
C LYS A 196 -1.98 4.83 12.99
N ILE A 197 -1.88 5.68 11.97
CA ILE A 197 -0.65 5.82 11.20
C ILE A 197 0.35 6.68 12.00
N CYS A 198 1.60 6.21 12.10
CA CYS A 198 2.65 6.79 12.92
C CYS A 198 4.03 6.70 12.27
N HIS A 199 4.98 7.44 12.83
CA HIS A 199 6.41 7.32 12.52
C HIS A 199 7.04 6.20 13.36
N LYS A 200 7.68 5.22 12.71
CA LYS A 200 8.53 4.21 13.37
C LYS A 200 9.92 4.10 12.72
N SER A 201 10.94 3.73 13.48
CA SER A 201 12.28 3.36 12.97
C SER A 201 12.27 2.08 12.13
N LYS A 202 11.21 1.26 12.24
CA LYS A 202 10.96 0.11 11.37
C LYS A 202 9.90 0.46 10.34
N SER A 203 10.17 0.15 9.08
CA SER A 203 9.20 0.21 7.99
C SER A 203 8.21 -0.95 8.03
N ILE A 204 7.06 -0.77 7.40
CA ILE A 204 6.16 -1.85 6.97
C ILE A 204 5.89 -1.71 5.47
N PRO A 205 5.64 -2.81 4.73
CA PRO A 205 5.18 -2.73 3.35
C PRO A 205 3.75 -2.19 3.27
N TRP A 206 3.49 -1.32 2.29
CA TRP A 206 2.18 -0.76 1.97
C TRP A 206 1.73 -1.17 0.56
N GLU A 207 0.49 -1.61 0.41
CA GLU A 207 -0.19 -1.66 -0.89
C GLU A 207 -0.79 -0.28 -1.20
N LEU A 208 -0.58 0.19 -2.43
CA LEU A 208 -1.08 1.45 -2.95
C LEU A 208 -2.09 1.16 -4.07
N GLU A 209 -3.32 1.60 -3.87
CA GLU A 209 -4.38 1.53 -4.88
C GLU A 209 -4.58 2.90 -5.52
N LEU A 210 -4.81 2.95 -6.83
CA LEU A 210 -5.16 4.18 -7.54
C LEU A 210 -6.68 4.23 -7.70
N VAL A 211 -7.33 5.23 -7.10
CA VAL A 211 -8.79 5.41 -7.16
C VAL A 211 -9.19 6.26 -8.37
N GLY A 212 -8.27 7.09 -8.86
CA GLY A 212 -8.41 7.85 -10.11
C GLY A 212 -7.37 8.95 -10.27
N TYR A 213 -7.42 9.64 -11.41
CA TYR A 213 -6.63 10.85 -11.65
C TYR A 213 -7.26 12.09 -10.96
N SER A 214 -6.46 13.16 -10.91
CA SER A 214 -6.66 14.51 -10.37
C SER A 214 -8.07 15.15 -10.49
N MET A 215 -8.26 16.26 -9.77
CA MET A 215 -9.51 17.03 -9.57
C MET A 215 -10.14 17.61 -10.85
N ASP A 216 -9.47 17.54 -12.00
CA ASP A 216 -9.86 18.14 -13.29
C ASP A 216 -10.97 17.38 -14.06
N LYS A 217 -11.95 16.86 -13.31
CA LYS A 217 -13.31 16.39 -13.70
C LYS A 217 -13.48 15.40 -14.85
N THR A 218 -12.43 15.03 -15.57
CA THR A 218 -12.50 14.16 -16.75
C THR A 218 -12.40 12.68 -16.36
N ASN A 219 -13.02 11.81 -17.18
CA ASN A 219 -12.95 10.36 -16.99
C ASN A 219 -11.52 9.89 -17.25
N ALA A 220 -10.80 9.49 -16.20
CA ALA A 220 -9.51 8.85 -16.35
C ALA A 220 -9.73 7.44 -16.92
N THR A 221 -9.12 7.15 -18.07
CA THR A 221 -9.20 5.86 -18.75
C THR A 221 -7.94 5.04 -18.49
N VAL A 222 -7.96 3.75 -18.81
CA VAL A 222 -6.83 2.83 -18.53
C VAL A 222 -5.59 3.24 -19.33
N SER A 223 -5.74 3.75 -20.56
CA SER A 223 -4.61 4.23 -21.36
C SER A 223 -4.04 5.59 -20.91
N SER A 224 -4.76 6.32 -20.05
CA SER A 224 -4.32 7.64 -19.55
C SER A 224 -3.49 7.59 -18.25
N ILE A 225 -3.43 6.44 -17.60
CA ILE A 225 -2.74 6.21 -16.33
C ILE A 225 -1.71 5.09 -16.50
N ASP A 226 -0.47 5.32 -16.05
CA ASP A 226 0.50 4.21 -15.89
C ASP A 226 0.19 3.39 -14.63
N TRP A 227 -0.91 2.64 -14.71
CA TRP A 227 -1.45 1.86 -13.60
C TRP A 227 -0.44 0.81 -13.12
N THR A 228 0.26 0.19 -14.08
CA THR A 228 1.26 -0.85 -13.84
C THR A 228 2.50 -0.36 -13.09
N THR A 229 2.89 0.91 -13.25
CA THR A 229 4.02 1.51 -12.51
C THR A 229 3.64 1.96 -11.10
N TYR A 230 2.41 2.46 -10.87
CA TYR A 230 2.04 3.08 -9.59
C TYR A 230 1.12 2.25 -8.69
N SER A 231 0.24 1.40 -9.23
CA SER A 231 -0.61 0.52 -8.42
C SER A 231 0.15 -0.68 -7.87
N SER A 232 -0.25 -1.20 -6.71
CA SER A 232 0.11 -2.53 -6.22
C SER A 232 -0.80 -3.63 -6.79
N TYR A 233 -1.96 -3.26 -7.34
CA TYR A 233 -2.97 -4.17 -7.91
C TYR A 233 -2.88 -4.15 -9.45
N VAL A 234 -1.69 -4.49 -9.98
CA VAL A 234 -1.31 -4.18 -11.37
C VAL A 234 -2.19 -4.81 -12.45
N ASP A 235 -2.90 -5.91 -12.13
CA ASP A 235 -3.72 -6.66 -13.09
C ASP A 235 -5.21 -6.35 -13.02
N GLY A 236 -5.67 -5.55 -12.06
CA GLY A 236 -7.09 -5.16 -11.95
C GLY A 236 -7.70 -4.72 -13.29
N PRO A 237 -7.06 -3.87 -14.11
CA PRO A 237 -7.61 -3.48 -15.41
C PRO A 237 -7.60 -4.56 -16.50
N CYS A 238 -6.88 -5.67 -16.34
CA CYS A 238 -6.57 -6.58 -17.44
C CYS A 238 -6.31 -8.06 -17.05
N TRP A 239 -6.84 -8.55 -15.93
CA TRP A 239 -6.51 -9.88 -15.39
C TRP A 239 -6.97 -11.04 -16.27
N MET A 240 -8.04 -10.89 -17.05
CA MET A 240 -8.50 -11.95 -17.95
C MET A 240 -7.49 -12.24 -19.07
N LYS A 241 -6.50 -11.35 -19.31
CA LYS A 241 -5.43 -11.56 -20.32
C LYS A 241 -4.57 -12.80 -20.09
N TYR A 242 -4.51 -13.32 -18.87
CA TYR A 242 -3.76 -14.52 -18.44
C TYR A 242 -4.57 -15.81 -18.47
N VAL A 243 -5.89 -15.70 -18.62
CA VAL A 243 -6.83 -16.82 -18.60
C VAL A 243 -6.96 -17.39 -20.02
N ASP A 244 -7.07 -18.71 -20.16
CA ASP A 244 -7.22 -19.39 -21.46
C ASP A 244 -8.54 -19.03 -22.17
N ASP A 245 -8.49 -18.83 -23.49
CA ASP A 245 -9.65 -18.54 -24.34
C ASP A 245 -10.73 -19.63 -24.30
N ASN A 246 -10.33 -20.87 -24.00
CA ASN A 246 -11.20 -22.05 -23.97
C ASN A 246 -11.93 -22.23 -22.63
N LYS A 247 -11.53 -21.52 -21.55
CA LYS A 247 -12.30 -21.56 -20.29
C LYS A 247 -13.67 -20.94 -20.51
N PHE A 248 -14.70 -21.59 -19.99
CA PHE A 248 -16.06 -21.04 -19.93
C PHE A 248 -16.15 -19.99 -18.82
N LEU A 249 -17.04 -19.01 -18.97
CA LEU A 249 -17.20 -18.00 -17.90
C LEU A 249 -17.71 -18.61 -16.59
N ASP A 250 -18.41 -19.76 -16.64
CA ASP A 250 -18.79 -20.54 -15.45
C ASP A 250 -17.62 -21.33 -14.81
N GLU A 251 -16.41 -21.23 -15.35
CA GLU A 251 -15.17 -21.77 -14.74
C GLU A 251 -14.37 -20.67 -14.03
N LEU A 252 -14.77 -19.41 -14.16
CA LEU A 252 -14.06 -18.27 -13.58
C LEU A 252 -14.72 -17.81 -12.29
N SER A 253 -13.90 -17.49 -11.29
CA SER A 253 -14.36 -16.76 -10.10
C SER A 253 -14.27 -15.27 -10.38
N ILE A 254 -15.41 -14.58 -10.37
CA ILE A 254 -15.54 -13.24 -10.93
C ILE A 254 -15.95 -12.26 -9.82
N PRO A 255 -15.17 -11.20 -9.56
CA PRO A 255 -15.61 -10.12 -8.69
C PRO A 255 -16.70 -9.29 -9.37
N GLY A 256 -17.77 -9.05 -8.62
CA GLY A 256 -18.95 -8.31 -9.05
C GLY A 256 -19.40 -7.28 -8.02
N THR A 257 -20.13 -6.25 -8.48
CA THR A 257 -20.74 -5.24 -7.60
C THR A 257 -22.27 -5.31 -7.64
N HIS A 258 -22.89 -5.27 -6.47
CA HIS A 258 -24.33 -5.09 -6.28
C HIS A 258 -24.68 -3.59 -6.40
N ASP A 259 -25.81 -3.25 -7.03
CA ASP A 259 -26.23 -1.88 -7.37
C ASP A 259 -25.06 -1.00 -7.84
N SER A 260 -24.37 -1.42 -8.91
CA SER A 260 -23.02 -0.94 -9.27
C SER A 260 -22.90 0.57 -9.48
N GLY A 261 -23.99 1.27 -9.82
CA GLY A 261 -24.01 2.72 -9.99
C GLY A 261 -23.98 3.53 -8.68
N SER A 262 -24.25 2.91 -7.53
CA SER A 262 -24.63 3.57 -6.27
C SER A 262 -23.51 4.27 -5.49
N CYS A 263 -22.40 4.62 -6.15
CA CYS A 263 -21.31 5.42 -5.57
C CYS A 263 -21.76 6.82 -5.14
N SER A 264 -22.74 7.39 -5.84
CA SER A 264 -23.33 8.68 -5.52
C SER A 264 -24.82 8.62 -5.85
N VAL A 265 -25.62 9.12 -4.92
CA VAL A 265 -27.07 8.95 -4.84
C VAL A 265 -27.65 10.35 -4.64
N ASP A 266 -28.73 10.70 -5.33
CA ASP A 266 -29.32 12.04 -5.18
C ASP A 266 -29.94 12.26 -3.79
N ASN A 267 -29.69 13.44 -3.21
CA ASN A 267 -30.06 13.85 -1.85
C ASN A 267 -29.55 12.96 -0.69
N ASP A 268 -28.46 12.21 -0.91
CA ASP A 268 -27.83 11.33 0.09
C ASP A 268 -26.34 11.65 0.27
N THR A 269 -25.89 11.76 1.53
CA THR A 269 -24.59 12.32 1.90
C THR A 269 -23.57 11.27 2.36
N GLU A 270 -23.90 10.45 3.36
CA GLU A 270 -22.95 9.53 3.99
C GLU A 270 -23.42 8.06 3.94
N PRO A 271 -22.59 7.09 3.49
CA PRO A 271 -22.90 5.65 3.52
C PRO A 271 -23.47 5.13 4.86
N GLN A 272 -23.12 5.77 5.97
CA GLN A 272 -23.50 5.47 7.35
C GLN A 272 -24.99 5.69 7.63
N THR A 273 -25.58 6.68 6.98
CA THR A 273 -26.98 7.13 7.12
C THR A 273 -27.81 6.79 5.89
N SER A 274 -27.15 6.59 4.75
CA SER A 274 -27.74 6.17 3.48
C SER A 274 -28.58 4.89 3.60
N LEU A 275 -29.62 4.83 2.77
CA LEU A 275 -30.45 3.64 2.55
C LEU A 275 -30.15 2.94 1.22
N ALA A 276 -29.50 3.62 0.27
CA ALA A 276 -29.35 3.18 -1.12
C ALA A 276 -27.90 3.14 -1.64
N LYS A 277 -26.91 3.60 -0.85
CA LYS A 277 -25.50 3.55 -1.22
C LYS A 277 -24.91 2.17 -0.93
N CYS A 278 -24.64 1.43 -2.00
CA CYS A 278 -24.01 0.10 -1.96
C CYS A 278 -22.54 0.11 -2.39
N GLN A 279 -22.04 1.20 -3.00
CA GLN A 279 -20.66 1.27 -3.51
C GLN A 279 -19.91 2.53 -3.05
N GLN A 280 -18.57 2.43 -3.05
CA GLN A 280 -17.65 3.54 -2.71
C GLN A 280 -16.99 4.20 -3.92
N ASP A 281 -17.10 3.60 -5.12
CA ASP A 281 -16.44 4.05 -6.35
C ASP A 281 -17.34 3.93 -7.57
N TYR A 282 -17.14 4.83 -8.54
CA TYR A 282 -17.87 4.81 -9.80
C TYR A 282 -17.43 3.63 -10.68
N ILE A 283 -18.31 3.17 -11.55
CA ILE A 283 -18.08 2.04 -12.48
C ILE A 283 -16.71 2.08 -13.21
N PRO A 284 -16.20 3.23 -13.71
CA PRO A 284 -14.85 3.30 -14.28
C PRO A 284 -13.71 2.86 -13.34
N THR A 285 -13.82 3.15 -12.04
CA THR A 285 -12.84 2.73 -11.04
C THR A 285 -13.03 1.26 -10.66
N GLN A 286 -14.26 0.77 -10.52
CA GLN A 286 -14.55 -0.66 -10.29
C GLN A 286 -13.93 -1.56 -11.38
N LEU A 287 -13.98 -1.11 -12.64
CA LEU A 287 -13.34 -1.79 -13.78
C LEU A 287 -11.81 -1.86 -13.65
N LEU A 288 -11.17 -0.81 -13.11
CA LEU A 288 -9.73 -0.76 -12.81
C LEU A 288 -9.35 -1.64 -11.61
N GLU A 289 -10.22 -1.75 -10.59
CA GLU A 289 -10.00 -2.59 -9.41
C GLU A 289 -10.02 -4.09 -9.75
N GLY A 290 -10.81 -4.49 -10.77
CA GLY A 290 -10.89 -5.87 -11.25
C GLY A 290 -12.31 -6.38 -11.51
N VAL A 291 -13.34 -5.60 -11.19
CA VAL A 291 -14.75 -5.99 -11.30
C VAL A 291 -15.11 -6.30 -12.76
N ARG A 292 -15.79 -7.42 -12.99
CA ARG A 292 -16.28 -7.83 -14.33
C ARG A 292 -17.77 -8.20 -14.36
N TYR A 293 -18.42 -8.31 -13.20
CA TYR A 293 -19.88 -8.48 -13.10
C TYR A 293 -20.52 -7.22 -12.51
N PHE A 294 -21.59 -6.73 -13.14
CA PHE A 294 -22.26 -5.49 -12.74
C PHE A 294 -23.77 -5.68 -12.68
N ASP A 295 -24.38 -5.36 -11.54
CA ASP A 295 -25.82 -5.28 -11.32
C ASP A 295 -26.29 -3.85 -11.61
N ILE A 296 -27.01 -3.67 -12.73
CA ILE A 296 -27.42 -2.37 -13.25
C ILE A 296 -28.96 -2.31 -13.27
N ARG A 297 -29.51 -1.57 -12.32
CA ARG A 297 -30.96 -1.37 -12.17
C ARG A 297 -31.39 -0.09 -12.87
N LEU A 298 -32.57 -0.15 -13.50
CA LEU A 298 -33.04 0.89 -14.41
C LEU A 298 -34.44 1.39 -14.03
N GLY A 299 -34.54 2.72 -13.96
CA GLY A 299 -35.77 3.48 -13.80
C GLY A 299 -36.28 4.06 -15.13
N LYS A 300 -37.06 5.14 -15.08
CA LYS A 300 -37.77 5.70 -16.25
C LYS A 300 -36.87 6.34 -17.31
N GLY A 301 -37.34 6.31 -18.57
CA GLY A 301 -36.84 7.11 -19.70
C GLY A 301 -36.56 6.30 -20.97
N GLU A 302 -36.50 6.99 -22.13
CA GLU A 302 -36.03 6.39 -23.40
C GLU A 302 -34.53 6.04 -23.36
N ASN A 303 -33.79 6.78 -22.53
CA ASN A 303 -32.46 6.45 -22.03
C ASN A 303 -32.59 6.31 -20.50
N PRO A 304 -32.92 5.11 -19.99
CA PRO A 304 -33.24 4.89 -18.58
C PRO A 304 -32.19 5.48 -17.65
N GLY A 305 -32.64 6.19 -16.61
CA GLY A 305 -31.77 6.56 -15.49
C GLY A 305 -31.39 5.31 -14.68
N ILE A 306 -30.19 5.29 -14.10
CA ILE A 306 -29.79 4.25 -13.15
C ILE A 306 -30.33 4.65 -11.77
N ASP A 307 -30.93 3.70 -11.06
CA ASP A 307 -31.63 3.88 -9.78
C ASP A 307 -31.27 2.80 -8.75
N HIS A 308 -31.61 3.04 -7.48
CA HIS A 308 -31.73 2.02 -6.44
C HIS A 308 -32.94 2.39 -5.58
N GLY A 309 -34.08 1.73 -5.85
CA GLY A 309 -35.38 2.19 -5.35
C GLY A 309 -35.69 3.62 -5.84
N ASP A 310 -36.42 4.40 -5.04
CA ASP A 310 -36.82 5.77 -5.40
C ASP A 310 -35.65 6.74 -5.67
N CYS A 311 -34.40 6.34 -5.34
CA CYS A 311 -33.21 7.16 -5.46
C CYS A 311 -32.50 6.97 -6.82
N TYR A 312 -32.43 8.03 -7.63
CA TYR A 312 -31.63 8.06 -8.86
C TYR A 312 -30.15 8.32 -8.56
N LEU A 313 -29.27 7.71 -9.37
CA LEU A 313 -27.83 7.67 -9.12
C LEU A 313 -27.08 8.72 -9.96
N LEU A 314 -25.97 9.22 -9.41
CA LEU A 314 -25.19 10.32 -9.99
C LEU A 314 -23.83 9.85 -10.52
N LYS A 315 -23.30 10.59 -11.49
CA LYS A 315 -21.93 10.46 -12.03
C LYS A 315 -20.97 11.39 -11.28
N LYS A 316 -19.65 11.18 -11.48
CA LYS A 316 -18.57 11.99 -10.87
C LYS A 316 -18.65 13.50 -11.18
N ASP A 317 -19.41 13.91 -12.20
CA ASP A 317 -19.64 15.32 -12.56
C ASP A 317 -20.86 15.96 -11.84
N GLY A 318 -21.65 15.17 -11.12
CA GLY A 318 -22.88 15.58 -10.44
C GLY A 318 -24.17 15.44 -11.27
N ASN A 319 -24.09 14.97 -12.52
CA ASN A 319 -25.27 14.70 -13.34
C ASN A 319 -25.82 13.28 -13.10
N PHE A 320 -27.12 13.09 -13.31
CA PHE A 320 -27.73 11.76 -13.29
C PHE A 320 -27.05 10.78 -14.26
N MET A 321 -26.88 9.55 -13.81
CA MET A 321 -26.35 8.45 -14.61
C MET A 321 -27.47 7.81 -15.42
N HIS A 322 -27.23 7.55 -16.69
CA HIS A 322 -28.15 6.83 -17.58
C HIS A 322 -27.50 5.58 -18.17
N LEU A 323 -28.32 4.69 -18.73
CA LEU A 323 -27.88 3.49 -19.44
C LEU A 323 -26.78 3.80 -20.48
N SER A 324 -26.93 4.90 -21.25
CA SER A 324 -25.91 5.34 -22.21
C SER A 324 -24.53 5.63 -21.60
N ASP A 325 -24.47 6.12 -20.36
CA ASP A 325 -23.21 6.42 -19.67
C ASP A 325 -22.51 5.11 -19.27
N VAL A 326 -23.26 4.17 -18.70
CA VAL A 326 -22.76 2.83 -18.30
C VAL A 326 -22.20 2.08 -19.51
N ILE A 327 -22.93 2.05 -20.62
CA ILE A 327 -22.44 1.45 -21.88
C ILE A 327 -21.24 2.22 -22.45
N GLY A 328 -21.19 3.55 -22.28
CA GLY A 328 -20.03 4.36 -22.62
C GLY A 328 -18.76 3.97 -21.84
N TYR A 329 -18.89 3.76 -20.52
CA TYR A 329 -17.79 3.27 -19.67
C TYR A 329 -17.33 1.87 -20.10
N PHE A 330 -18.27 0.93 -20.25
CA PHE A 330 -17.97 -0.45 -20.67
C PHE A 330 -17.30 -0.52 -22.05
N ASN A 331 -17.84 0.19 -23.05
CA ASN A 331 -17.26 0.22 -24.40
C ASN A 331 -15.87 0.86 -24.42
N THR A 332 -15.63 1.91 -23.62
CA THR A 332 -14.30 2.54 -23.48
C THR A 332 -13.31 1.55 -22.87
N PHE A 333 -13.66 0.93 -21.74
CA PHE A 333 -12.82 -0.03 -21.04
C PHE A 333 -12.47 -1.26 -21.91
N LEU A 334 -13.45 -1.83 -22.61
CA LEU A 334 -13.27 -2.97 -23.52
C LEU A 334 -12.47 -2.60 -24.78
N SER A 335 -12.53 -1.34 -25.24
CA SER A 335 -11.70 -0.86 -26.36
C SER A 335 -10.23 -0.72 -25.97
N GLU A 336 -9.94 -0.30 -24.73
CA GLU A 336 -8.58 -0.20 -24.19
C GLU A 336 -8.02 -1.56 -23.75
N ASN A 337 -8.88 -2.44 -23.22
CA ASN A 337 -8.53 -3.76 -22.71
C ASN A 337 -9.29 -4.85 -23.50
N PRO A 338 -9.03 -5.03 -24.81
CA PRO A 338 -9.78 -5.93 -25.70
C PRO A 338 -9.59 -7.43 -25.39
N LYS A 339 -8.89 -7.76 -24.30
CA LYS A 339 -8.81 -9.12 -23.75
C LYS A 339 -9.80 -9.39 -22.62
N GLU A 340 -10.41 -8.36 -22.03
CA GLU A 340 -11.39 -8.52 -20.96
C GLU A 340 -12.79 -8.78 -21.55
N ALA A 341 -13.68 -9.32 -20.72
CA ALA A 341 -15.10 -9.49 -21.01
C ALA A 341 -15.90 -9.03 -19.78
N LEU A 342 -17.07 -8.43 -20.00
CA LEU A 342 -17.94 -7.95 -18.93
C LEU A 342 -19.22 -8.78 -18.89
N ILE A 343 -19.83 -8.89 -17.70
CA ILE A 343 -21.17 -9.44 -17.49
C ILE A 343 -22.03 -8.31 -16.92
N MET A 344 -23.15 -8.03 -17.57
CA MET A 344 -24.10 -7.01 -17.16
C MET A 344 -25.43 -7.70 -16.85
N LEU A 345 -25.77 -7.77 -15.56
CA LEU A 345 -27.13 -8.11 -15.14
C LEU A 345 -27.98 -6.84 -15.11
N VAL A 346 -29.19 -6.93 -15.67
CA VAL A 346 -30.10 -5.80 -15.84
C VAL A 346 -31.46 -6.10 -15.23
N SER A 347 -31.95 -5.21 -14.37
CA SER A 347 -33.28 -5.29 -13.75
C SER A 347 -34.02 -3.95 -13.81
N ARG A 348 -35.29 -3.96 -13.41
CA ARG A 348 -36.10 -2.76 -13.15
C ARG A 348 -35.87 -2.37 -11.68
N GLY A 349 -35.45 -1.13 -11.40
CA GLY A 349 -35.06 -0.71 -10.05
C GLY A 349 -36.24 -0.31 -9.17
N ASN A 350 -36.95 0.74 -9.58
CA ASN A 350 -38.12 1.31 -8.86
C ASN A 350 -39.48 1.05 -9.55
N ASP A 351 -39.55 0.05 -10.43
CA ASP A 351 -40.71 -0.26 -11.27
C ASP A 351 -41.20 0.86 -12.22
N GLU A 352 -40.66 2.10 -12.21
CA GLU A 352 -41.10 3.18 -13.12
C GLU A 352 -40.80 2.89 -14.59
N ALA A 353 -39.78 2.07 -14.86
CA ALA A 353 -39.52 1.50 -16.19
C ALA A 353 -40.55 0.40 -16.50
N THR A 354 -41.10 0.38 -17.72
CA THR A 354 -41.88 -0.77 -18.23
C THR A 354 -40.98 -1.74 -18.99
N ASP A 355 -41.37 -3.02 -19.05
CA ASP A 355 -40.73 -4.05 -19.89
C ASP A 355 -40.54 -3.57 -21.35
N GLU A 356 -41.54 -2.89 -21.92
CA GLU A 356 -41.47 -2.32 -23.28
C GLU A 356 -40.47 -1.17 -23.39
N SER A 357 -40.37 -0.31 -22.37
CA SER A 357 -39.40 0.78 -22.35
C SER A 357 -37.95 0.26 -22.24
N LEU A 358 -37.70 -0.77 -21.42
CA LEU A 358 -36.37 -1.39 -21.32
C LEU A 358 -36.01 -2.18 -22.59
N THR A 359 -36.95 -2.95 -23.15
CA THR A 359 -36.77 -3.61 -24.45
C THR A 359 -36.39 -2.58 -25.53
N THR A 360 -37.12 -1.45 -25.59
CA THR A 360 -36.84 -0.38 -26.56
C THR A 360 -35.51 0.33 -26.31
N ALA A 361 -35.15 0.59 -25.05
CA ALA A 361 -33.87 1.20 -24.69
C ALA A 361 -32.68 0.30 -25.06
N PHE A 362 -32.77 -1.01 -24.79
CA PHE A 362 -31.72 -1.97 -25.14
C PHE A 362 -31.60 -2.23 -26.64
N ALA A 363 -32.71 -2.24 -27.40
CA ALA A 363 -32.63 -2.27 -28.86
C ALA A 363 -31.85 -1.06 -29.40
N ASN A 364 -32.22 0.15 -28.96
CA ASN A 364 -31.53 1.39 -29.30
C ASN A 364 -30.04 1.42 -28.88
N VAL A 365 -29.64 0.62 -27.90
CA VAL A 365 -28.24 0.46 -27.46
C VAL A 365 -27.51 -0.57 -28.31
N MET A 366 -28.13 -1.70 -28.64
CA MET A 366 -27.55 -2.76 -29.47
C MET A 366 -27.40 -2.32 -30.94
N ASP A 367 -28.40 -1.64 -31.52
CA ASP A 367 -28.32 -1.06 -32.87
C ASP A 367 -27.14 -0.10 -33.05
N LYS A 368 -26.81 0.67 -32.00
CA LYS A 368 -25.67 1.60 -31.99
C LYS A 368 -24.33 0.89 -31.77
N ASN A 369 -24.33 -0.31 -31.20
CA ASN A 369 -23.14 -1.06 -30.80
C ASN A 369 -23.21 -2.54 -31.23
N PRO A 370 -23.39 -2.85 -32.54
CA PRO A 370 -23.87 -4.15 -33.01
C PRO A 370 -22.90 -5.35 -32.83
N ASN A 371 -21.69 -5.12 -32.28
CA ASN A 371 -20.74 -6.18 -31.95
C ASN A 371 -20.37 -6.20 -30.44
N LEU A 372 -20.88 -5.27 -29.64
CA LEU A 372 -20.48 -5.06 -28.25
C LEU A 372 -21.13 -6.07 -27.28
N PHE A 373 -22.29 -6.63 -27.63
CA PHE A 373 -23.03 -7.53 -26.76
C PHE A 373 -22.91 -9.00 -27.21
N TYR A 374 -22.92 -9.89 -26.22
CA TYR A 374 -23.21 -11.31 -26.38
C TYR A 374 -24.59 -11.57 -25.76
N THR A 375 -25.52 -12.08 -26.57
CA THR A 375 -26.95 -12.12 -26.27
C THR A 375 -27.59 -13.48 -26.53
N SER A 376 -26.81 -14.56 -26.46
CA SER A 376 -27.31 -15.94 -26.46
C SER A 376 -27.49 -16.45 -25.02
N SER A 377 -28.31 -17.48 -24.83
CA SER A 377 -28.58 -18.10 -23.53
C SER A 377 -27.48 -19.09 -23.10
N ARG A 378 -26.70 -19.63 -24.04
CA ARG A 378 -25.54 -20.50 -23.74
C ARG A 378 -24.44 -19.74 -23.02
N ILE A 379 -23.85 -20.34 -21.98
CA ILE A 379 -22.62 -19.83 -21.34
C ILE A 379 -21.45 -19.86 -22.35
N PRO A 380 -20.80 -18.71 -22.64
CA PRO A 380 -19.71 -18.64 -23.60
C PRO A 380 -18.36 -19.09 -23.03
N THR A 381 -17.41 -19.43 -23.91
CA THR A 381 -15.98 -19.38 -23.56
C THR A 381 -15.49 -17.94 -23.54
N LEU A 382 -14.48 -17.66 -22.71
CA LEU A 382 -13.89 -16.33 -22.59
C LEU A 382 -13.46 -15.77 -23.96
N GLY A 383 -12.87 -16.61 -24.81
CA GLY A 383 -12.48 -16.26 -26.18
C GLY A 383 -13.63 -15.82 -27.10
N GLU A 384 -14.86 -16.28 -26.86
CA GLU A 384 -16.04 -15.86 -27.64
C GLU A 384 -16.50 -14.43 -27.28
N VAL A 385 -16.12 -13.92 -26.10
CA VAL A 385 -16.66 -12.69 -25.50
C VAL A 385 -15.62 -11.67 -25.04
N ARG A 386 -14.33 -11.89 -25.30
CA ARG A 386 -13.33 -10.81 -25.17
C ARG A 386 -13.74 -9.62 -26.03
N GLY A 387 -13.69 -8.41 -25.45
CA GLY A 387 -14.18 -7.18 -26.06
C GLY A 387 -15.70 -7.00 -26.02
N LYS A 388 -16.45 -7.82 -25.26
CA LYS A 388 -17.93 -7.79 -25.21
C LYS A 388 -18.52 -7.75 -23.81
N ILE A 389 -19.82 -7.43 -23.76
CA ILE A 389 -20.72 -7.49 -22.61
C ILE A 389 -21.66 -8.69 -22.78
N VAL A 390 -21.60 -9.66 -21.87
CA VAL A 390 -22.60 -10.73 -21.73
C VAL A 390 -23.82 -10.18 -21.00
N LEU A 391 -24.99 -10.25 -21.64
CA LEU A 391 -26.24 -9.72 -21.10
C LEU A 391 -27.02 -10.80 -20.33
N LEU A 392 -27.38 -10.49 -19.08
CA LEU A 392 -28.33 -11.25 -18.26
C LEU A 392 -29.52 -10.31 -17.92
N ARG A 393 -30.77 -10.75 -18.05
CA ARG A 393 -31.95 -9.86 -17.85
C ARG A 393 -32.99 -10.40 -16.87
N ARG A 394 -33.38 -9.56 -15.90
CA ARG A 394 -34.51 -9.73 -14.96
C ARG A 394 -35.76 -8.93 -15.39
N PHE A 395 -35.88 -8.58 -16.67
CA PHE A 395 -37.06 -7.91 -17.24
C PHE A 395 -37.59 -8.68 -18.47
N ARG A 396 -38.90 -8.57 -18.71
CA ARG A 396 -39.59 -9.31 -19.79
C ARG A 396 -39.51 -8.53 -21.10
N LEU A 397 -39.61 -9.25 -22.20
CA LEU A 397 -39.57 -8.65 -23.54
C LEU A 397 -40.97 -8.21 -23.96
N ALA A 398 -41.13 -6.93 -24.30
CA ALA A 398 -42.42 -6.36 -24.71
C ALA A 398 -42.29 -5.24 -25.75
N GLY A 399 -43.40 -4.92 -26.41
CA GLY A 399 -43.46 -3.91 -27.47
C GLY A 399 -43.02 -4.41 -28.85
N SER A 400 -42.82 -3.48 -29.79
CA SER A 400 -42.45 -3.79 -31.18
C SER A 400 -40.97 -4.19 -31.36
N SER A 401 -40.09 -3.78 -30.45
CA SER A 401 -38.64 -3.99 -30.55
C SER A 401 -38.19 -5.45 -30.33
N VAL A 402 -39.05 -6.30 -29.75
CA VAL A 402 -38.73 -7.68 -29.34
C VAL A 402 -38.10 -8.51 -30.45
N SER A 403 -38.58 -8.41 -31.69
CA SER A 403 -38.08 -9.20 -32.82
C SER A 403 -36.80 -8.65 -33.49
N GLY A 404 -36.22 -7.56 -32.98
CA GLY A 404 -35.02 -6.94 -33.55
C GLY A 404 -33.71 -7.65 -33.20
N HIS A 405 -33.66 -8.34 -32.05
CA HIS A 405 -32.44 -8.93 -31.50
C HIS A 405 -32.70 -10.27 -30.78
N THR A 406 -31.62 -10.98 -30.46
CA THR A 406 -31.55 -11.92 -29.34
C THR A 406 -31.22 -11.15 -28.05
N TRP A 407 -31.63 -11.66 -26.88
CA TRP A 407 -31.79 -10.83 -25.67
C TRP A 407 -31.00 -11.27 -24.43
N GLY A 408 -30.02 -12.16 -24.60
CA GLY A 408 -29.26 -12.72 -23.48
C GLY A 408 -30.10 -13.64 -22.59
N LEU A 409 -29.47 -14.13 -21.53
CA LEU A 409 -30.06 -15.14 -20.66
C LEU A 409 -31.25 -14.56 -19.86
N ASP A 410 -32.38 -15.28 -19.90
CA ASP A 410 -33.60 -14.89 -19.21
C ASP A 410 -33.57 -15.31 -17.73
N LEU A 411 -33.63 -14.31 -16.85
CA LEU A 411 -33.69 -14.46 -15.40
C LEU A 411 -34.95 -13.79 -14.82
N THR A 412 -36.02 -13.66 -15.61
CA THR A 412 -37.27 -12.98 -15.17
C THR A 412 -38.03 -13.69 -14.04
N GLU A 413 -37.67 -14.93 -13.73
CA GLU A 413 -38.21 -15.70 -12.60
C GLU A 413 -37.34 -15.62 -11.32
N TRP A 414 -36.25 -14.83 -11.33
CA TRP A 414 -35.28 -14.76 -10.24
C TRP A 414 -35.94 -14.45 -8.90
N ASP A 415 -36.68 -13.34 -8.83
CA ASP A 415 -37.30 -12.83 -7.61
C ASP A 415 -38.35 -13.80 -7.04
N ASP A 416 -39.24 -14.35 -7.88
CA ASP A 416 -40.24 -15.34 -7.48
C ASP A 416 -39.59 -16.62 -6.93
N LYS A 417 -38.45 -17.06 -7.51
CA LYS A 417 -37.74 -18.27 -7.09
C LYS A 417 -36.87 -18.05 -5.84
N ILE A 418 -36.26 -16.88 -5.67
CA ILE A 418 -35.56 -16.50 -4.44
C ILE A 418 -36.55 -16.36 -3.28
N ALA A 419 -37.71 -15.71 -3.49
CA ALA A 419 -38.75 -15.59 -2.47
C ALA A 419 -39.36 -16.94 -2.06
N ALA A 420 -39.43 -17.91 -2.99
CA ALA A 420 -39.87 -19.27 -2.71
C ALA A 420 -38.79 -20.18 -2.07
N HIS A 421 -37.51 -19.82 -2.19
CA HIS A 421 -36.38 -20.61 -1.68
C HIS A 421 -35.96 -20.11 -0.29
N THR A 422 -36.55 -20.71 0.74
CA THR A 422 -36.34 -20.32 2.15
C THR A 422 -35.30 -21.16 2.89
N ASP A 423 -34.53 -21.99 2.17
CA ASP A 423 -33.56 -22.93 2.73
C ASP A 423 -32.13 -22.37 2.68
N SER A 424 -31.49 -22.16 3.83
CA SER A 424 -30.09 -21.71 3.88
C SER A 424 -29.05 -22.82 3.67
N ALA A 425 -29.47 -24.07 3.43
CA ALA A 425 -28.57 -25.20 3.20
C ALA A 425 -28.22 -25.45 1.71
N SER A 426 -28.79 -24.68 0.77
CA SER A 426 -28.58 -24.87 -0.68
C SER A 426 -28.63 -23.55 -1.47
N MET A 427 -28.05 -23.50 -2.67
CA MET A 427 -28.26 -22.37 -3.60
C MET A 427 -29.56 -22.56 -4.39
N CYS A 428 -30.28 -21.47 -4.67
CA CYS A 428 -31.53 -21.52 -5.43
C CYS A 428 -31.28 -21.70 -6.93
N LEU A 429 -31.89 -22.71 -7.55
CA LEU A 429 -31.88 -22.90 -9.00
C LEU A 429 -32.88 -21.93 -9.67
N VAL A 430 -32.41 -20.73 -10.01
CA VAL A 430 -33.24 -19.67 -10.61
C VAL A 430 -33.51 -19.90 -12.10
N ARG A 431 -32.64 -20.63 -12.82
CA ARG A 431 -32.83 -20.99 -14.24
C ARG A 431 -32.25 -22.37 -14.57
N ASP A 432 -32.96 -23.14 -15.38
CA ASP A 432 -32.49 -24.33 -16.12
C ASP A 432 -33.05 -24.19 -17.54
N GLU A 433 -32.19 -23.88 -18.51
CA GLU A 433 -32.54 -23.57 -19.89
C GLU A 433 -31.70 -24.41 -20.84
N ARG A 434 -32.36 -25.05 -21.80
CA ARG A 434 -31.75 -26.01 -22.73
C ARG A 434 -32.37 -25.86 -24.10
N GLY A 435 -31.59 -26.11 -25.13
CA GLY A 435 -32.01 -26.02 -26.52
C GLY A 435 -30.81 -26.05 -27.44
N PHE A 436 -31.00 -25.58 -28.68
CA PHE A 436 -29.96 -25.49 -29.70
C PHE A 436 -29.73 -24.02 -30.08
N GLU A 437 -28.47 -23.63 -30.29
CA GLU A 437 -28.08 -22.27 -30.71
C GLU A 437 -26.99 -22.31 -31.78
N ALA A 438 -27.10 -21.46 -32.81
CA ALA A 438 -26.08 -21.30 -33.84
C ALA A 438 -24.74 -20.77 -33.27
N VAL A 439 -23.63 -21.49 -33.48
CA VAL A 439 -22.32 -21.12 -32.93
C VAL A 439 -21.46 -20.39 -33.95
N GLY A 440 -21.48 -19.05 -33.89
CA GLY A 440 -20.62 -18.18 -34.67
C GLY A 440 -21.27 -17.68 -35.96
N LYS A 441 -20.79 -18.15 -37.12
CA LYS A 441 -21.32 -17.77 -38.46
C LYS A 441 -21.74 -18.97 -39.32
N THR A 442 -21.74 -20.17 -38.74
CA THR A 442 -22.28 -21.38 -39.38
C THR A 442 -23.80 -21.43 -39.21
N SER A 443 -24.46 -22.13 -40.13
CA SER A 443 -25.86 -22.58 -39.96
C SER A 443 -26.01 -23.67 -38.89
N ASP A 444 -24.88 -24.21 -38.43
CA ASP A 444 -24.83 -25.38 -37.57
C ASP A 444 -25.10 -24.95 -36.12
N GLU A 445 -26.27 -25.34 -35.62
CA GLU A 445 -26.67 -25.17 -34.24
C GLU A 445 -26.01 -26.22 -33.36
N LYS A 446 -25.72 -25.88 -32.10
CA LYS A 446 -25.21 -26.82 -31.10
C LYS A 446 -26.14 -26.85 -29.89
N PRO A 447 -26.37 -28.03 -29.29
CA PRO A 447 -27.14 -28.12 -28.07
C PRO A 447 -26.39 -27.45 -26.91
N TYR A 448 -27.14 -26.86 -25.97
CA TYR A 448 -26.62 -26.30 -24.73
C TYR A 448 -27.54 -26.62 -23.54
N CYS A 449 -26.97 -26.56 -22.34
CA CYS A 449 -27.70 -26.53 -21.08
C CYS A 449 -27.08 -25.46 -20.18
N THR A 450 -27.78 -24.34 -19.99
CA THR A 450 -27.39 -23.28 -19.06
C THR A 450 -28.26 -23.36 -17.81
N LYS A 451 -27.61 -23.52 -16.67
CA LYS A 451 -28.21 -23.37 -15.34
C LYS A 451 -27.69 -22.12 -14.65
N VAL A 452 -28.51 -21.57 -13.76
CA VAL A 452 -28.11 -20.49 -12.86
C VAL A 452 -28.53 -20.85 -11.44
N TYR A 453 -27.53 -20.90 -10.55
CA TYR A 453 -27.66 -21.06 -9.12
C TYR A 453 -27.36 -19.72 -8.46
N ALA A 454 -28.24 -19.27 -7.57
CA ALA A 454 -28.16 -17.98 -6.92
C ALA A 454 -28.30 -18.08 -5.40
N GLN A 455 -27.55 -17.23 -4.70
CA GLN A 455 -27.79 -16.86 -3.32
C GLN A 455 -28.09 -15.35 -3.33
N ASP A 456 -29.30 -14.97 -2.95
CA ASP A 456 -29.78 -13.58 -2.96
C ASP A 456 -30.74 -13.30 -1.77
N HIS A 457 -30.41 -13.85 -0.60
CA HIS A 457 -31.13 -13.54 0.64
C HIS A 457 -30.67 -12.17 1.15
N TYR A 458 -31.34 -11.10 0.72
CA TYR A 458 -30.93 -9.71 0.99
C TYR A 458 -31.59 -9.07 2.24
N GLU A 459 -32.74 -9.54 2.73
CA GLU A 459 -33.47 -8.92 3.87
C GLU A 459 -32.92 -9.27 5.28
N CYS A 460 -31.61 -9.44 5.44
CA CYS A 460 -30.98 -9.88 6.68
C CYS A 460 -29.88 -8.92 7.19
N THR A 461 -29.42 -9.10 8.44
CA THR A 461 -28.24 -8.36 8.91
C THR A 461 -26.97 -8.99 8.31
N GLY A 462 -25.87 -8.22 8.28
CA GLY A 462 -24.57 -8.75 7.85
C GLY A 462 -24.10 -9.98 8.66
N THR A 463 -24.51 -10.09 9.93
CA THR A 463 -24.21 -11.26 10.78
C THR A 463 -24.98 -12.50 10.34
N ASP A 464 -26.27 -12.36 10.03
CA ASP A 464 -27.11 -13.48 9.58
C ASP A 464 -26.68 -13.98 8.19
N LYS A 465 -26.28 -13.03 7.33
CA LYS A 465 -25.86 -13.25 5.93
C LYS A 465 -24.68 -14.20 5.80
N ILE A 466 -23.75 -14.19 6.76
CA ILE A 466 -22.54 -15.04 6.78
C ILE A 466 -22.88 -16.50 6.46
N SER A 467 -23.90 -17.06 7.12
CA SER A 467 -24.29 -18.46 6.96
C SER A 467 -24.67 -18.84 5.51
N TRP A 468 -25.33 -17.92 4.80
CA TRP A 468 -25.70 -18.08 3.40
C TRP A 468 -24.51 -17.94 2.45
N VAL A 469 -23.62 -16.98 2.75
CA VAL A 469 -22.42 -16.72 1.93
C VAL A 469 -21.45 -17.90 2.01
N ASP A 470 -21.20 -18.44 3.20
CA ASP A 470 -20.35 -19.63 3.38
C ASP A 470 -20.95 -20.88 2.71
N MET A 471 -22.28 -21.07 2.78
CA MET A 471 -22.96 -22.13 2.04
C MET A 471 -22.76 -21.96 0.53
N ALA A 472 -22.99 -20.77 -0.03
CA ALA A 472 -22.88 -20.55 -1.47
C ALA A 472 -21.43 -20.68 -1.99
N LEU A 473 -20.44 -20.26 -1.19
CA LEU A 473 -19.02 -20.55 -1.45
C LEU A 473 -18.76 -22.06 -1.45
N GLN A 474 -19.27 -22.78 -0.45
CA GLN A 474 -19.07 -24.22 -0.31
C GLN A 474 -19.71 -25.02 -1.45
N GLU A 475 -20.97 -24.75 -1.80
CA GLU A 475 -21.68 -25.49 -2.84
C GLU A 475 -21.10 -25.19 -4.22
N THR A 476 -20.69 -23.95 -4.48
CA THR A 476 -19.98 -23.58 -5.71
C THR A 476 -18.60 -24.26 -5.81
N ALA A 477 -17.85 -24.33 -4.71
CA ALA A 477 -16.56 -25.03 -4.64
C ALA A 477 -16.67 -26.57 -4.71
N LYS A 478 -17.88 -27.12 -4.63
CA LYS A 478 -18.21 -28.55 -4.79
C LYS A 478 -19.00 -28.86 -6.05
N LEU A 479 -19.37 -27.85 -6.85
CA LEU A 479 -20.32 -27.98 -7.95
C LEU A 479 -19.75 -28.89 -9.05
N THR A 480 -20.42 -30.03 -9.28
CA THR A 480 -20.10 -30.95 -10.38
C THR A 480 -21.10 -30.76 -11.52
N ARG A 481 -20.58 -30.80 -12.75
CA ARG A 481 -21.39 -30.75 -13.98
C ARG A 481 -21.69 -32.17 -14.45
N ASN A 482 -22.95 -32.42 -14.75
CA ASN A 482 -23.46 -33.67 -15.29
C ASN A 482 -23.67 -33.55 -16.80
N GLU A 483 -23.59 -34.69 -17.51
CA GLU A 483 -24.10 -34.79 -18.87
C GLU A 483 -25.63 -34.91 -18.83
N VAL A 484 -26.32 -34.09 -19.61
CA VAL A 484 -27.78 -34.10 -19.75
C VAL A 484 -28.19 -34.32 -21.20
N ASP A 485 -29.30 -35.04 -21.41
CA ASP A 485 -29.96 -35.08 -22.70
C ASP A 485 -30.53 -33.68 -23.03
N VAL A 486 -30.24 -33.20 -24.24
CA VAL A 486 -30.96 -32.10 -24.91
C VAL A 486 -31.64 -32.71 -26.13
N GLU A 487 -32.94 -32.48 -26.28
CA GLU A 487 -33.78 -33.07 -27.34
C GLU A 487 -34.14 -32.01 -28.39
N ASP A 488 -33.96 -32.33 -29.67
CA ASP A 488 -34.25 -31.42 -30.79
C ASP A 488 -35.73 -31.45 -31.21
N ASP A 489 -36.13 -30.56 -32.13
CA ASP A 489 -37.49 -30.50 -32.69
C ASP A 489 -37.94 -31.80 -33.40
N ASN A 490 -37.02 -32.73 -33.68
CA ASN A 490 -37.29 -34.02 -34.31
C ASN A 490 -37.33 -35.19 -33.29
N GLY A 491 -37.08 -34.94 -32.00
CA GLY A 491 -36.98 -35.96 -30.96
C GLY A 491 -35.63 -36.70 -30.91
N ALA A 492 -34.61 -36.20 -31.60
CA ALA A 492 -33.23 -36.69 -31.49
C ALA A 492 -32.55 -36.09 -30.25
N LYS A 493 -31.75 -36.90 -29.56
CA LYS A 493 -31.09 -36.51 -28.31
C LYS A 493 -29.59 -36.42 -28.46
N GLU A 494 -29.04 -35.28 -28.04
CA GLU A 494 -27.59 -35.08 -27.90
C GLU A 494 -27.24 -34.87 -26.42
N GLN A 495 -26.12 -35.43 -25.98
CA GLN A 495 -25.66 -35.29 -24.60
C GLN A 495 -24.75 -34.07 -24.46
N VAL A 496 -25.05 -33.21 -23.49
CA VAL A 496 -24.34 -31.97 -23.22
C VAL A 496 -23.91 -31.91 -21.77
N LEU A 497 -22.64 -31.56 -21.53
CA LEU A 497 -22.18 -31.18 -20.20
C LEU A 497 -22.82 -29.85 -19.79
N GLU A 498 -23.63 -29.87 -18.74
CA GLU A 498 -24.31 -28.67 -18.24
C GLU A 498 -23.33 -27.57 -17.81
N ARG A 499 -23.72 -26.32 -18.02
CA ARG A 499 -22.93 -25.12 -17.69
C ARG A 499 -23.70 -24.29 -16.68
N CYS A 500 -23.06 -23.94 -15.57
CA CYS A 500 -23.75 -23.52 -14.35
C CYS A 500 -23.17 -22.22 -13.81
N TRP A 501 -23.84 -21.09 -14.06
CA TRP A 501 -23.52 -19.85 -13.35
C TRP A 501 -23.83 -20.03 -11.85
N SER A 502 -22.82 -19.87 -10.99
CA SER A 502 -23.02 -19.64 -9.56
C SER A 502 -22.87 -18.16 -9.26
N ILE A 503 -23.90 -17.55 -8.63
CA ILE A 503 -23.92 -16.13 -8.25
C ILE A 503 -24.23 -16.02 -6.76
N ASN A 504 -23.28 -15.46 -6.00
CA ASN A 504 -23.36 -15.25 -4.56
C ASN A 504 -23.43 -13.75 -4.28
N TYR A 505 -24.65 -13.21 -4.09
CA TYR A 505 -24.83 -11.83 -3.67
C TYR A 505 -24.52 -11.72 -2.18
N THR A 506 -23.38 -11.12 -1.83
CA THR A 506 -22.95 -10.97 -0.43
C THR A 506 -23.51 -9.69 0.20
N SER A 507 -24.15 -8.82 -0.60
CA SER A 507 -24.95 -7.68 -0.15
C SER A 507 -26.16 -8.10 0.69
N CYS A 508 -26.54 -7.27 1.66
CA CYS A 508 -27.81 -7.39 2.38
C CYS A 508 -28.15 -6.10 3.16
N THR A 509 -29.42 -5.93 3.51
CA THR A 509 -29.88 -4.84 4.37
C THR A 509 -31.05 -5.28 5.23
N ASN A 510 -31.10 -4.80 6.47
CA ASN A 510 -32.27 -4.91 7.33
C ASN A 510 -32.36 -3.67 8.24
N HIS A 511 -32.80 -2.56 7.65
CA HIS A 511 -32.93 -1.26 8.33
C HIS A 511 -33.82 -1.33 9.59
N LYS A 512 -34.77 -2.28 9.65
CA LYS A 512 -35.62 -2.55 10.84
C LYS A 512 -34.80 -3.00 12.06
N GLN A 513 -33.60 -3.53 11.83
CA GLN A 513 -32.62 -3.93 12.84
C GLN A 513 -31.38 -3.00 12.89
N GLY A 514 -31.41 -1.87 12.18
CA GLY A 514 -30.28 -0.93 12.10
C GLY A 514 -29.13 -1.35 11.17
N SER A 515 -29.30 -2.44 10.40
CA SER A 515 -28.33 -2.85 9.38
C SER A 515 -28.70 -2.19 8.05
N ASN A 516 -27.90 -1.26 7.56
CA ASN A 516 -27.99 -0.74 6.19
C ASN A 516 -26.95 -1.45 5.28
N PRO A 517 -26.96 -1.26 3.94
CA PRO A 517 -26.03 -1.94 3.05
C PRO A 517 -24.57 -1.76 3.46
N PHE A 518 -24.22 -0.54 3.87
CA PHE A 518 -22.89 -0.24 4.36
C PHE A 518 -22.51 -1.05 5.62
N THR A 519 -23.26 -0.93 6.72
CA THR A 519 -22.95 -1.63 8.00
C THR A 519 -23.03 -3.15 7.86
N ALA A 520 -23.82 -3.68 6.92
CA ALA A 520 -23.82 -5.08 6.54
C ALA A 520 -22.55 -5.49 5.79
N ALA A 521 -22.17 -4.77 4.73
CA ALA A 521 -20.99 -5.03 3.91
C ALA A 521 -19.71 -5.11 4.74
N ARG A 522 -19.57 -4.26 5.76
CA ARG A 522 -18.47 -4.36 6.73
C ARG A 522 -18.35 -5.75 7.33
N VAL A 523 -19.44 -6.29 7.87
CA VAL A 523 -19.43 -7.60 8.54
C VAL A 523 -19.20 -8.73 7.54
N VAL A 524 -19.89 -8.69 6.40
CA VAL A 524 -19.81 -9.77 5.39
C VAL A 524 -18.46 -9.78 4.67
N ASN A 525 -17.92 -8.62 4.30
CA ASN A 525 -16.65 -8.56 3.58
C ASN A 525 -15.45 -8.76 4.52
N GLU A 526 -15.54 -8.35 5.79
CA GLU A 526 -14.55 -8.74 6.83
C GLU A 526 -14.56 -10.26 7.07
N HIS A 527 -15.74 -10.90 7.02
CA HIS A 527 -15.86 -12.36 7.07
C HIS A 527 -15.28 -13.03 5.81
N LEU A 528 -15.60 -12.55 4.61
CA LEU A 528 -14.99 -13.02 3.36
C LEU A 528 -13.46 -12.98 3.44
N TYR A 529 -12.88 -11.87 3.91
CA TYR A 529 -11.44 -11.72 4.09
C TYR A 529 -10.79 -12.67 5.11
N LYS A 530 -11.58 -13.31 5.97
CA LYS A 530 -11.15 -14.34 6.93
C LYS A 530 -11.52 -15.77 6.48
N SER A 531 -12.22 -15.90 5.36
CA SER A 531 -12.62 -17.18 4.78
C SER A 531 -11.43 -17.87 4.10
N PRO A 532 -11.22 -19.19 4.28
CA PRO A 532 -10.10 -19.92 3.68
C PRO A 532 -10.13 -19.91 2.15
N TYR A 533 -11.30 -19.64 1.54
CA TYR A 533 -11.44 -19.44 0.10
C TYR A 533 -10.80 -18.14 -0.40
N ILE A 534 -10.59 -17.13 0.45
CA ILE A 534 -10.11 -15.79 0.09
C ILE A 534 -8.69 -15.55 0.64
N ASN A 535 -8.45 -15.97 1.88
CA ASN A 535 -7.19 -15.82 2.58
C ASN A 535 -6.90 -17.14 3.34
N PRO A 536 -6.07 -18.05 2.79
CA PRO A 536 -5.77 -19.30 3.46
C PRO A 536 -4.92 -19.03 4.70
N SER A 537 -5.28 -19.64 5.82
CA SER A 537 -4.38 -19.67 6.97
C SER A 537 -3.10 -20.45 6.63
N ASP A 538 -2.03 -20.26 7.41
CA ASP A 538 -0.76 -20.98 7.23
C ASP A 538 -0.89 -22.53 7.35
N ASN A 539 -2.06 -23.05 7.71
CA ASN A 539 -2.39 -24.48 7.63
C ASN A 539 -2.44 -24.97 6.17
N GLU A 540 -1.55 -25.90 5.83
CA GLU A 540 -1.50 -26.61 4.55
C GLU A 540 -2.85 -27.19 4.09
N GLU A 541 -3.71 -27.63 5.02
CA GLU A 541 -5.04 -28.15 4.68
C GLU A 541 -5.91 -27.08 3.97
N THR A 542 -5.90 -25.84 4.49
CA THR A 542 -6.70 -24.73 3.96
C THR A 542 -6.11 -24.08 2.71
N LYS A 543 -4.82 -24.27 2.40
CA LYS A 543 -4.20 -23.78 1.15
C LYS A 543 -4.88 -24.37 -0.10
N SER A 544 -5.50 -25.56 0.03
CA SER A 544 -6.27 -26.20 -1.03
C SER A 544 -7.63 -25.53 -1.32
N ASP A 545 -8.21 -24.80 -0.38
CA ASP A 545 -9.50 -24.11 -0.53
C ASP A 545 -9.38 -22.79 -1.29
N TYR A 546 -8.29 -22.04 -1.04
CA TYR A 546 -7.99 -20.75 -1.66
C TYR A 546 -7.98 -20.77 -3.19
N LEU A 547 -7.54 -21.89 -3.80
CA LEU A 547 -7.52 -22.06 -5.26
C LEU A 547 -8.84 -22.57 -5.86
N LYS A 548 -9.87 -22.86 -5.04
CA LYS A 548 -11.14 -23.38 -5.55
C LYS A 548 -11.97 -22.30 -6.24
N HIS A 549 -12.69 -22.72 -7.27
CA HIS A 549 -13.69 -21.91 -7.94
C HIS A 549 -14.82 -21.55 -6.97
N ILE A 550 -15.21 -20.27 -6.94
CA ILE A 550 -16.24 -19.71 -6.05
C ILE A 550 -17.31 -18.89 -6.81
N GLY A 551 -17.35 -18.96 -8.14
CA GLY A 551 -18.35 -18.29 -8.97
C GLY A 551 -18.27 -16.77 -8.99
N ILE A 552 -19.39 -16.13 -9.31
CA ILE A 552 -19.55 -14.68 -9.22
C ILE A 552 -19.81 -14.31 -7.76
N ILE A 553 -18.96 -13.44 -7.20
CA ILE A 553 -19.16 -12.85 -5.87
C ILE A 553 -19.61 -11.41 -6.09
N ALA A 554 -20.90 -11.12 -5.86
CA ALA A 554 -21.49 -9.80 -6.07
C ALA A 554 -21.66 -9.08 -4.73
N SER A 555 -20.80 -8.10 -4.46
CA SER A 555 -20.69 -7.48 -3.13
C SER A 555 -21.02 -5.98 -3.13
N ASP A 556 -21.48 -5.50 -1.99
CA ASP A 556 -21.45 -4.08 -1.63
C ASP A 556 -20.00 -3.69 -1.26
N PHE A 557 -19.62 -2.44 -1.51
CA PHE A 557 -18.33 -1.83 -1.12
C PHE A 557 -17.09 -2.67 -1.44
N VAL A 558 -16.99 -3.14 -2.69
CA VAL A 558 -15.79 -3.80 -3.23
C VAL A 558 -14.59 -2.83 -3.22
N ASP A 559 -13.38 -3.40 -3.16
CA ASP A 559 -12.13 -2.70 -3.44
C ASP A 559 -11.14 -3.60 -4.22
N ALA A 560 -9.98 -3.07 -4.61
CA ALA A 560 -9.01 -3.84 -5.41
C ALA A 560 -8.41 -5.04 -4.65
N ALA A 561 -8.42 -5.05 -3.32
CA ALA A 561 -7.89 -6.17 -2.53
C ALA A 561 -8.88 -7.34 -2.53
N LEU A 562 -10.18 -7.09 -2.35
CA LEU A 562 -11.22 -8.12 -2.45
C LEU A 562 -11.35 -8.62 -3.90
N ALA A 563 -11.36 -7.69 -4.86
CA ALA A 563 -11.42 -8.03 -6.29
C ALA A 563 -10.24 -8.92 -6.71
N ARG A 564 -9.01 -8.55 -6.32
CA ARG A 564 -7.80 -9.37 -6.54
C ARG A 564 -7.93 -10.75 -5.92
N SER A 565 -8.32 -10.84 -4.64
CA SER A 565 -8.44 -12.15 -3.97
C SER A 565 -9.48 -13.06 -4.63
N ILE A 566 -10.49 -12.52 -5.30
CA ILE A 566 -11.42 -13.30 -6.13
C ILE A 566 -10.76 -13.69 -7.46
N TYR A 567 -10.24 -12.73 -8.25
CA TYR A 567 -9.80 -13.00 -9.62
C TYR A 567 -8.47 -13.77 -9.74
N GLN A 568 -7.56 -13.66 -8.77
CA GLN A 568 -6.19 -14.18 -8.90
C GLN A 568 -6.10 -15.71 -8.99
N ARG A 569 -7.15 -16.44 -8.56
CA ARG A 569 -7.24 -17.91 -8.69
C ARG A 569 -7.53 -18.41 -10.11
N ASN A 570 -7.92 -17.53 -11.03
CA ASN A 570 -8.35 -17.92 -12.39
C ASN A 570 -7.18 -18.35 -13.29
N TYR A 571 -5.97 -17.96 -12.93
CA TYR A 571 -4.71 -18.23 -13.60
C TYR A 571 -3.62 -18.55 -12.57
N ASP A 572 -2.45 -19.00 -13.02
CA ASP A 572 -1.30 -19.20 -12.13
C ASP A 572 -0.66 -17.85 -11.77
N TYR A 573 -1.26 -17.15 -10.79
CA TYR A 573 -0.78 -15.86 -10.31
C TYR A 573 0.67 -15.94 -9.83
N ASP A 574 1.04 -17.04 -9.17
CA ASP A 574 2.42 -17.27 -8.72
C ASP A 574 3.40 -17.34 -9.90
N THR A 575 3.07 -18.00 -11.01
CA THR A 575 3.96 -18.02 -12.19
C THR A 575 3.93 -16.73 -13.01
N GLN A 576 2.83 -15.96 -13.01
CA GLN A 576 2.77 -14.65 -13.68
C GLN A 576 3.42 -13.51 -12.87
N HIS A 577 3.40 -13.59 -11.54
CA HIS A 577 3.78 -12.50 -10.63
C HIS A 577 4.89 -12.85 -9.64
N LYS A 578 5.38 -14.10 -9.59
CA LYS A 578 6.79 -14.30 -9.26
C LYS A 578 7.61 -13.57 -10.29
N GLN A 579 8.22 -12.49 -9.83
CA GLN A 579 9.58 -12.27 -10.25
C GLN A 579 10.34 -13.56 -10.01
N THR A 580 10.89 -14.12 -11.08
CA THR A 580 12.20 -14.75 -11.00
C THR A 580 13.16 -13.67 -10.51
N ALA A 581 13.14 -13.46 -9.19
CA ALA A 581 14.20 -12.88 -8.41
C ALA A 581 15.46 -13.62 -8.85
N SER A 582 16.25 -12.98 -9.73
CA SER A 582 17.27 -13.67 -10.50
C SER A 582 18.53 -13.83 -9.64
N TYR A 583 18.38 -14.50 -8.51
CA TYR A 583 19.47 -14.90 -7.63
C TYR A 583 20.13 -16.15 -8.20
N TYR A 584 21.46 -16.14 -8.21
CA TYR A 584 22.30 -17.22 -8.70
C TYR A 584 23.63 -17.16 -7.97
N LEU A 585 24.29 -18.31 -7.84
CA LEU A 585 25.55 -18.40 -7.09
C LEU A 585 26.62 -17.52 -7.76
N PRO A 586 27.36 -16.71 -6.98
CA PRO A 586 28.58 -16.06 -7.45
C PRO A 586 29.62 -17.11 -7.90
N THR A 587 30.37 -16.85 -8.97
CA THR A 587 31.53 -17.70 -9.33
C THR A 587 32.72 -17.48 -8.40
N ARG A 588 32.73 -16.34 -7.67
CA ARG A 588 33.67 -16.00 -6.61
C ARG A 588 33.11 -14.91 -5.70
N MET A 589 33.40 -15.00 -4.40
CA MET A 589 33.16 -13.96 -3.41
C MET A 589 34.49 -13.42 -2.86
N ARG A 590 34.51 -12.20 -2.33
CA ARG A 590 35.68 -11.60 -1.68
C ARG A 590 35.31 -10.75 -0.47
N MET A 591 35.99 -10.96 0.66
CA MET A 591 35.70 -10.34 1.96
C MET A 591 36.97 -10.07 2.78
N THR A 592 36.90 -9.20 3.79
CA THR A 592 37.96 -9.08 4.79
C THR A 592 37.82 -10.17 5.86
N TYR A 593 38.94 -10.59 6.44
CA TYR A 593 38.93 -11.47 7.61
C TYR A 593 38.12 -10.87 8.77
N GLY A 594 37.20 -11.67 9.33
CA GLY A 594 36.34 -11.28 10.45
C GLY A 594 35.10 -10.46 10.09
N ASP A 595 34.83 -10.23 8.80
CA ASP A 595 33.58 -9.62 8.32
C ASP A 595 32.50 -10.70 8.13
N SER A 596 31.23 -10.31 7.98
CA SER A 596 30.15 -11.26 7.68
C SER A 596 30.17 -11.68 6.20
N LEU A 597 29.73 -12.90 5.90
CA LEU A 597 29.58 -13.35 4.51
C LEU A 597 28.44 -12.62 3.76
N SER A 598 27.50 -11.99 4.50
CA SER A 598 26.52 -11.05 3.95
C SER A 598 27.17 -9.79 3.34
N ASP A 599 28.34 -9.40 3.85
CA ASP A 599 29.00 -8.14 3.51
C ASP A 599 30.07 -8.33 2.42
N ALA A 600 30.24 -9.58 1.97
CA ALA A 600 31.22 -9.97 0.98
C ALA A 600 30.87 -9.45 -0.41
N SER A 601 31.86 -8.86 -1.10
CA SER A 601 31.73 -8.47 -2.49
C SER A 601 31.61 -9.69 -3.41
N LEU A 602 30.73 -9.61 -4.40
CA LEU A 602 30.51 -10.66 -5.39
C LEU A 602 31.23 -10.30 -6.70
N GLN A 603 31.96 -11.24 -7.32
CA GLN A 603 32.60 -11.01 -8.62
C GLN A 603 31.57 -10.95 -9.76
N ASP A 604 30.62 -11.86 -9.68
CA ASP A 604 29.34 -11.96 -10.38
C ASP A 604 28.37 -12.68 -9.42
N GLY A 605 27.13 -12.99 -9.82
CA GLY A 605 26.09 -13.38 -8.87
C GLY A 605 25.16 -12.21 -8.55
N LYS A 606 24.05 -12.50 -7.86
CA LYS A 606 23.02 -11.50 -7.54
C LYS A 606 22.19 -11.94 -6.34
N THR A 607 21.91 -11.02 -5.43
CA THR A 607 20.91 -11.13 -4.36
C THR A 607 19.64 -10.35 -4.73
N VAL A 608 18.56 -10.52 -3.97
CA VAL A 608 17.31 -9.77 -4.14
C VAL A 608 16.75 -9.35 -2.77
N GLY A 609 16.25 -8.12 -2.66
CA GLY A 609 15.78 -7.57 -1.39
C GLY A 609 16.91 -7.47 -0.37
N GLU A 610 16.64 -7.91 0.86
CA GLU A 610 17.61 -8.03 1.96
C GLU A 610 18.20 -9.46 2.06
N GLY A 611 17.96 -10.32 1.05
CA GLY A 611 18.46 -11.69 1.01
C GLY A 611 19.97 -11.78 0.80
N HIS A 612 20.61 -12.79 1.38
CA HIS A 612 22.06 -12.88 1.52
C HIS A 612 22.59 -14.32 1.37
N PHE A 613 23.91 -14.46 1.24
CA PHE A 613 24.59 -15.76 1.24
C PHE A 613 25.21 -16.07 2.61
N ARG A 614 25.12 -17.31 3.05
CA ARG A 614 25.81 -17.81 4.25
C ARG A 614 26.46 -19.17 4.02
N LEU A 615 27.37 -19.56 4.91
CA LEU A 615 27.94 -20.91 4.93
C LEU A 615 26.88 -21.94 5.33
N VAL A 616 26.86 -23.07 4.61
CA VAL A 616 26.03 -24.25 4.92
C VAL A 616 26.49 -24.93 6.22
N ASP A 617 27.81 -24.92 6.46
CA ASP A 617 28.44 -25.47 7.66
C ASP A 617 29.25 -24.37 8.34
N SER A 618 28.72 -23.88 9.46
CA SER A 618 29.28 -22.81 10.27
C SER A 618 30.49 -23.22 11.12
N SER A 619 30.94 -24.48 11.04
CA SER A 619 32.23 -24.90 11.64
C SER A 619 33.45 -24.56 10.77
N ASN A 620 33.23 -24.15 9.51
CA ASN A 620 34.31 -23.73 8.61
C ASN A 620 34.92 -22.39 9.02
N VAL A 621 36.23 -22.40 9.27
CA VAL A 621 36.98 -21.20 9.68
C VAL A 621 37.43 -20.40 8.45
N LEU A 622 36.71 -19.32 8.15
CA LEU A 622 37.12 -18.35 7.12
C LEU A 622 38.31 -17.53 7.62
N ASN A 623 39.52 -17.90 7.19
CA ASN A 623 40.77 -17.22 7.51
C ASN A 623 41.63 -17.00 6.24
N VAL A 624 42.67 -16.18 6.32
CA VAL A 624 43.46 -15.79 5.12
C VAL A 624 44.19 -16.99 4.50
N ALA A 625 44.61 -17.98 5.29
CA ALA A 625 45.22 -19.21 4.77
C ALA A 625 44.22 -20.09 3.97
N ALA A 626 42.93 -19.91 4.20
CA ALA A 626 41.84 -20.56 3.45
C ALA A 626 41.32 -19.72 2.27
N SER A 627 41.91 -18.54 2.01
CA SER A 627 41.60 -17.70 0.85
C SER A 627 41.71 -18.48 -0.47
N GLY A 628 40.77 -18.26 -1.39
CA GLY A 628 40.66 -18.95 -2.68
C GLY A 628 40.12 -20.38 -2.62
N HIS A 629 39.85 -20.95 -1.44
CA HIS A 629 39.21 -22.27 -1.32
C HIS A 629 37.71 -22.16 -1.59
N ALA A 630 37.11 -23.24 -2.10
CA ALA A 630 35.68 -23.31 -2.39
C ALA A 630 34.89 -23.82 -1.18
N PHE A 631 33.96 -23.01 -0.69
CA PHE A 631 33.10 -23.30 0.46
C PHE A 631 31.65 -23.53 0.01
N ALA A 632 30.94 -24.43 0.68
CA ALA A 632 29.51 -24.62 0.43
C ALA A 632 28.71 -23.46 1.03
N ILE A 633 28.08 -22.65 0.17
CA ILE A 633 27.18 -21.56 0.56
C ILE A 633 25.73 -21.86 0.16
N GLU A 634 24.79 -21.25 0.87
CA GLU A 634 23.35 -21.24 0.56
C GLU A 634 22.83 -19.80 0.47
N TYR A 635 21.81 -19.57 -0.38
CA TYR A 635 21.09 -18.28 -0.44
C TYR A 635 19.86 -18.31 0.48
N VAL A 636 19.83 -17.36 1.40
CA VAL A 636 18.75 -17.09 2.34
C VAL A 636 17.98 -15.88 1.81
N ASP A 637 16.72 -16.09 1.46
CA ASP A 637 15.81 -14.98 1.15
C ASP A 637 15.28 -14.40 2.46
N VAL A 638 15.09 -13.09 2.51
CA VAL A 638 14.63 -12.37 3.71
C VAL A 638 13.38 -11.58 3.33
N ASP A 639 12.24 -11.94 3.94
CA ASP A 639 10.97 -11.30 3.63
C ASP A 639 10.87 -9.86 4.20
N ALA A 640 9.78 -9.15 3.86
CA ALA A 640 9.54 -7.79 4.32
C ALA A 640 9.24 -7.65 5.83
N LEU A 641 9.22 -8.76 6.58
CA LEU A 641 9.07 -8.82 8.04
C LEU A 641 10.40 -9.20 8.74
N GLY A 642 11.40 -9.65 7.99
CA GLY A 642 12.70 -10.11 8.47
C GLY A 642 12.78 -11.62 8.72
N ASN A 643 11.88 -12.43 8.17
CA ASN A 643 11.95 -13.89 8.27
C ASN A 643 12.91 -14.45 7.23
N GLU A 644 13.84 -15.31 7.66
CA GLU A 644 14.78 -16.02 6.79
C GLU A 644 14.16 -17.30 6.21
N THR A 645 14.25 -17.48 4.88
CA THR A 645 13.88 -18.71 4.18
C THR A 645 15.02 -19.21 3.30
N VAL A 646 15.50 -20.44 3.52
CA VAL A 646 16.52 -21.06 2.67
C VAL A 646 15.89 -21.48 1.34
N THR A 647 16.35 -20.90 0.25
CA THR A 647 15.72 -21.05 -1.09
C THR A 647 16.04 -22.37 -1.82
N GLY A 648 16.98 -23.16 -1.29
CA GLY A 648 17.53 -24.33 -1.98
C GLY A 648 18.59 -24.01 -3.03
N LEU A 649 18.88 -22.73 -3.33
CA LEU A 649 20.07 -22.36 -4.09
C LEU A 649 21.32 -22.56 -3.20
N GLN A 650 22.10 -23.60 -3.50
CA GLN A 650 23.25 -24.04 -2.70
C GLN A 650 24.38 -24.51 -3.62
N GLY A 651 25.64 -24.23 -3.28
CA GLY A 651 26.78 -24.78 -4.03
C GLY A 651 28.16 -24.33 -3.54
N PRO A 652 29.25 -24.95 -4.07
CA PRO A 652 30.62 -24.62 -3.72
C PRO A 652 31.10 -23.37 -4.46
N VAL A 653 31.53 -22.34 -3.72
CA VAL A 653 32.00 -21.06 -4.24
C VAL A 653 33.38 -20.71 -3.66
N PRO A 654 34.38 -20.36 -4.50
CA PRO A 654 35.65 -19.79 -4.05
C PRO A 654 35.48 -18.47 -3.30
N ILE A 655 36.04 -18.35 -2.10
CA ILE A 655 36.03 -17.12 -1.30
C ILE A 655 37.47 -16.61 -1.15
N ASP A 656 37.77 -15.45 -1.73
CA ASP A 656 39.03 -14.74 -1.50
C ASP A 656 38.92 -13.93 -0.20
N ILE A 657 39.79 -14.20 0.77
CA ILE A 657 39.78 -13.59 2.11
C ILE A 657 41.02 -12.70 2.25
N ASP A 658 40.80 -11.38 2.39
CA ASP A 658 41.86 -10.39 2.60
C ASP A 658 42.25 -10.27 4.09
N PRO A 659 43.54 -10.02 4.41
CA PRO A 659 43.96 -9.72 5.78
C PRO A 659 43.28 -8.47 6.32
N ARG A 660 42.77 -8.54 7.56
CA ARG A 660 42.19 -7.36 8.20
C ARG A 660 43.29 -6.35 8.57
N VAL A 661 43.04 -5.09 8.24
CA VAL A 661 43.99 -4.01 8.50
C VAL A 661 43.94 -3.60 9.98
N LEU A 662 45.10 -3.57 10.64
CA LEU A 662 45.27 -3.17 12.04
C LEU A 662 46.05 -1.85 12.15
N THR A 663 45.68 -1.01 13.11
CA THR A 663 46.44 0.20 13.45
C THR A 663 47.07 0.06 14.84
N PRO A 664 48.40 0.22 15.00
CA PRO A 664 49.04 0.17 16.30
C PRO A 664 48.86 1.50 17.06
N HIS A 665 48.27 1.45 18.24
CA HIS A 665 48.19 2.56 19.19
C HIS A 665 49.23 2.35 20.28
N PHE A 666 50.12 3.31 20.54
CA PHE A 666 51.24 3.14 21.47
C PHE A 666 50.96 3.66 22.88
N GLU A 667 51.26 2.84 23.88
CA GLU A 667 51.07 3.16 25.29
C GLU A 667 52.38 3.00 26.08
N GLY A 668 52.43 3.56 27.30
CA GLY A 668 53.61 3.46 28.18
C GLY A 668 54.81 4.35 27.78
N LEU A 669 54.63 5.29 26.84
CA LEU A 669 55.68 6.19 26.34
C LEU A 669 56.12 7.28 27.34
N GLU A 670 55.40 7.46 28.45
CA GLU A 670 55.67 8.51 29.44
C GLU A 670 56.42 8.02 30.69
N GLY A 671 57.16 8.93 31.34
CA GLY A 671 57.78 8.68 32.66
C GLY A 671 58.98 7.72 32.67
N LEU A 672 59.43 7.27 31.49
CA LEU A 672 60.53 6.34 31.27
C LEU A 672 61.87 6.92 31.73
N LYS A 673 62.73 6.09 32.35
CA LYS A 673 64.04 6.51 32.87
C LYS A 673 65.16 5.57 32.46
N ALA A 674 66.36 6.12 32.30
CA ALA A 674 67.57 5.36 32.03
C ALA A 674 67.82 4.32 33.13
N GLY A 675 68.15 3.09 32.71
CA GLY A 675 68.34 1.95 33.63
C GLY A 675 67.07 1.26 34.12
N GLU A 676 65.88 1.70 33.72
CA GLU A 676 64.65 0.89 33.82
C GLU A 676 64.47 0.02 32.56
N ASP A 677 63.70 -1.06 32.66
CA ASP A 677 63.27 -1.80 31.47
C ASP A 677 62.19 -1.02 30.72
N VAL A 678 62.62 -0.24 29.74
CA VAL A 678 61.76 0.51 28.82
C VAL A 678 60.97 -0.42 27.89
N ARG A 679 61.53 -1.56 27.49
CA ARG A 679 60.91 -2.46 26.51
C ARG A 679 59.75 -3.24 27.09
N ALA A 680 59.79 -3.53 28.40
CA ALA A 680 58.67 -4.10 29.14
C ALA A 680 57.57 -3.09 29.53
N LYS A 681 57.81 -1.78 29.36
CA LYS A 681 56.84 -0.71 29.69
C LYS A 681 56.06 -0.19 28.50
N VAL A 682 56.68 -0.14 27.32
CA VAL A 682 56.03 0.32 26.09
C VAL A 682 55.26 -0.83 25.44
N THR A 683 53.99 -0.60 25.14
CA THR A 683 53.11 -1.56 24.46
C THR A 683 52.51 -0.92 23.21
N ALA A 684 52.02 -1.77 22.29
CA ALA A 684 51.14 -1.31 21.22
C ALA A 684 49.91 -2.23 21.09
N PRO A 685 48.79 -1.90 21.76
CA PRO A 685 47.46 -2.32 21.35
C PRO A 685 47.22 -2.14 19.84
N LEU A 686 46.36 -3.00 19.28
CA LEU A 686 46.07 -3.06 17.84
C LEU A 686 44.58 -2.83 17.60
N ASP A 687 44.25 -1.64 17.12
CA ASP A 687 42.88 -1.28 16.73
C ASP A 687 42.44 -2.09 15.51
N GLY A 688 41.21 -2.61 15.56
CA GLY A 688 40.63 -3.50 14.54
C GLY A 688 40.80 -5.01 14.80
N LYS A 689 41.61 -5.41 15.78
CA LYS A 689 41.84 -6.81 16.14
C LYS A 689 40.57 -7.43 16.75
N LEU A 690 40.22 -8.65 16.33
CA LEU A 690 39.12 -9.40 16.95
C LEU A 690 39.44 -9.74 18.43
N GLU A 691 38.40 -9.75 19.26
CA GLU A 691 38.51 -9.83 20.72
C GLU A 691 39.30 -11.07 21.18
N ASN A 692 38.97 -12.24 20.61
CA ASN A 692 39.55 -13.53 20.98
C ASN A 692 40.89 -13.86 20.28
N ASP A 693 41.36 -13.03 19.35
CA ASP A 693 42.50 -13.39 18.50
C ASP A 693 43.85 -13.21 19.18
N ALA A 694 44.68 -14.24 19.12
CA ALA A 694 46.08 -14.22 19.51
C ALA A 694 46.93 -13.49 18.44
N CYS A 695 46.87 -12.16 18.44
CA CYS A 695 47.70 -11.27 17.62
C CYS A 695 48.22 -10.09 18.44
N THR A 696 49.53 -9.83 18.40
CA THR A 696 50.22 -8.71 19.06
C THR A 696 51.27 -8.09 18.13
N ALA A 697 51.67 -6.83 18.38
CA ALA A 697 52.70 -6.15 17.60
C ALA A 697 54.11 -6.48 18.11
N GLN A 698 55.03 -6.84 17.22
CA GLN A 698 56.46 -6.85 17.54
C GLN A 698 56.99 -5.42 17.51
N LEU A 699 57.56 -4.95 18.63
CA LEU A 699 58.08 -3.58 18.73
C LEU A 699 59.55 -3.51 18.36
N GLU A 700 59.91 -2.55 17.52
CA GLU A 700 61.29 -2.22 17.16
C GLU A 700 61.62 -0.79 17.62
N PHE A 701 62.73 -0.66 18.35
CA PHE A 701 63.19 0.59 18.95
C PHE A 701 64.40 1.12 18.17
N MET A 702 64.48 2.45 17.99
CA MET A 702 65.50 3.13 17.21
C MET A 702 66.02 4.35 17.97
N HIS A 703 67.29 4.69 17.78
CA HIS A 703 67.85 5.99 18.19
C HIS A 703 67.20 7.13 17.40
N ASP A 704 67.11 8.34 17.97
CA ASP A 704 66.74 9.53 17.20
C ASP A 704 67.85 9.97 16.24
N ALA A 705 67.46 10.43 15.05
CA ALA A 705 68.34 10.99 14.03
C ALA A 705 67.88 12.40 13.58
N ASN A 706 67.89 13.35 14.51
CA ASN A 706 67.46 14.75 14.33
C ASN A 706 65.94 14.93 14.21
N GLY A 707 65.17 14.29 15.09
CA GLY A 707 63.70 14.33 15.07
C GLY A 707 63.08 13.37 14.06
N ALA A 708 63.74 12.24 13.79
CA ALA A 708 63.28 11.17 12.91
C ALA A 708 63.84 9.80 13.35
N PRO A 709 63.20 8.66 13.01
CA PRO A 709 63.72 7.33 13.32
C PRO A 709 65.10 7.09 12.68
N GLY A 710 66.10 6.83 13.52
CA GLY A 710 67.48 6.56 13.12
C GLY A 710 67.82 5.06 13.10
N THR A 711 69.01 4.71 13.58
CA THR A 711 69.48 3.32 13.64
C THR A 711 68.70 2.51 14.67
N VAL A 712 68.25 1.31 14.27
CA VAL A 712 67.63 0.32 15.17
C VAL A 712 68.59 -0.05 16.30
N MET A 713 68.06 -0.07 17.53
CA MET A 713 68.79 -0.47 18.74
C MET A 713 68.95 -1.99 18.78
N ALA A 714 70.11 -2.46 19.23
CA ALA A 714 70.37 -3.89 19.38
C ALA A 714 69.45 -4.52 20.45
N GLU A 715 69.24 -5.83 20.35
CA GLU A 715 68.51 -6.59 21.36
C GLU A 715 69.32 -6.61 22.67
N GLY A 716 68.66 -6.28 23.78
CA GLY A 716 69.34 -6.08 25.07
C GLY A 716 70.09 -4.74 25.23
N GLU A 717 70.11 -3.86 24.21
CA GLU A 717 70.68 -2.52 24.35
C GLU A 717 69.87 -1.69 25.36
N ALA A 718 70.57 -1.13 26.36
CA ALA A 718 69.99 -0.37 27.46
C ALA A 718 69.81 1.11 27.09
N PHE A 719 68.67 1.68 27.47
CA PHE A 719 68.34 3.07 27.18
C PHE A 719 69.10 4.03 28.10
N ALA A 720 69.93 4.89 27.50
CA ALA A 720 70.47 6.08 28.14
C ALA A 720 69.45 7.24 28.08
N ALA A 721 69.75 8.36 28.76
CA ALA A 721 68.90 9.55 28.68
C ALA A 721 68.93 10.17 27.28
N GLY A 722 67.76 10.39 26.67
CA GLY A 722 67.65 10.89 25.29
C GLY A 722 66.27 10.65 24.67
N THR A 723 66.13 11.05 23.40
CA THR A 723 64.94 10.78 22.57
C THR A 723 65.17 9.53 21.74
N TYR A 724 64.15 8.69 21.62
CA TYR A 724 64.13 7.45 20.86
C TYR A 724 62.82 7.35 20.07
N TRP A 725 62.78 6.41 19.12
CA TRP A 725 61.57 6.08 18.37
C TRP A 725 61.20 4.61 18.59
N VAL A 726 59.91 4.31 18.62
CA VAL A 726 59.37 2.95 18.58
C VAL A 726 58.44 2.81 17.38
N ARG A 727 58.41 1.63 16.77
CA ARG A 727 57.45 1.28 15.71
C ARG A 727 56.97 -0.17 15.85
N ALA A 728 55.81 -0.46 15.29
CA ALA A 728 55.37 -1.82 15.02
C ALA A 728 56.16 -2.33 13.80
N LYS A 729 56.87 -3.44 13.98
CA LYS A 729 57.75 -4.03 12.96
C LYS A 729 57.01 -5.09 12.16
N ASP A 730 56.47 -6.06 12.89
CA ASP A 730 55.80 -7.27 12.42
C ASP A 730 54.63 -7.60 13.38
N LEU A 731 53.81 -8.60 13.03
CA LEU A 731 52.75 -9.13 13.90
C LEU A 731 53.13 -10.54 14.41
N LEU A 732 52.75 -10.86 15.65
CA LEU A 732 53.08 -12.12 16.34
C LEU A 732 51.84 -12.80 16.92
N GLY A 733 51.89 -14.13 17.03
CA GLY A 733 50.80 -14.98 17.53
C GLY A 733 50.05 -15.71 16.42
N ASP A 734 49.30 -16.74 16.80
CA ASP A 734 48.72 -17.72 15.86
C ASP A 734 47.73 -17.10 14.85
N ALA A 735 47.11 -15.97 15.19
CA ALA A 735 46.20 -15.24 14.31
C ALA A 735 46.89 -14.20 13.42
N ALA A 736 48.18 -13.88 13.62
CA ALA A 736 48.87 -12.78 12.96
C ALA A 736 48.83 -12.83 11.42
N GLN A 737 48.84 -14.04 10.85
CA GLN A 737 48.72 -14.28 9.40
C GLN A 737 47.40 -13.80 8.77
N ASN A 738 46.38 -13.53 9.59
CA ASN A 738 45.07 -13.04 9.14
C ASN A 738 44.97 -11.51 9.12
N TYR A 739 46.06 -10.81 9.46
CA TYR A 739 46.10 -9.37 9.66
C TYR A 739 47.25 -8.70 8.90
N MET A 740 47.14 -7.39 8.69
CA MET A 740 48.20 -6.56 8.11
C MET A 740 48.25 -5.20 8.82
N LEU A 741 49.44 -4.67 9.07
CA LEU A 741 49.61 -3.33 9.65
C LEU A 741 49.29 -2.24 8.62
N ALA A 742 48.39 -1.31 8.96
CA ALA A 742 48.06 -0.12 8.16
C ALA A 742 49.30 0.76 7.91
N SER A 743 50.14 0.87 8.94
CA SER A 743 51.48 1.44 8.89
C SER A 743 52.30 0.91 10.07
N ASN A 744 53.61 1.14 10.07
CA ASN A 744 54.46 0.83 11.23
C ASN A 744 54.25 1.79 12.42
N GLY A 745 53.50 2.89 12.24
CA GLY A 745 53.10 3.80 13.32
C GLY A 745 54.26 4.39 14.14
N ALA A 746 55.38 4.76 13.50
CA ALA A 746 56.57 5.20 14.24
C ALA A 746 56.31 6.46 15.11
N VAL A 747 56.51 6.36 16.43
CA VAL A 747 56.31 7.44 17.41
C VAL A 747 57.58 7.68 18.22
N SER A 748 57.89 8.96 18.47
CA SER A 748 59.00 9.40 19.32
C SER A 748 58.64 9.42 20.80
N PHE A 749 59.57 9.02 21.68
CA PHE A 749 59.43 9.12 23.13
C PHE A 749 60.76 9.53 23.80
N THR A 750 60.70 9.94 25.07
CA THR A 750 61.85 10.49 25.79
C THR A 750 62.15 9.69 27.05
N VAL A 751 63.41 9.29 27.20
CA VAL A 751 63.93 8.61 28.40
C VAL A 751 64.69 9.63 29.25
N ALA A 752 64.23 9.84 30.48
CA ALA A 752 64.85 10.77 31.42
C ALA A 752 66.11 10.18 32.08
N ALA A 753 67.04 11.05 32.50
CA ALA A 753 68.21 10.61 33.26
C ALA A 753 67.83 10.03 34.63
N SER A 754 68.51 8.95 35.04
CA SER A 754 68.40 8.37 36.37
C SER A 754 68.95 9.34 37.42
N GLY A 755 68.08 10.13 38.03
CA GLY A 755 68.46 11.19 38.97
C GLY A 755 69.17 10.66 40.21
N SER A 756 70.47 10.85 40.30
CA SER A 756 71.20 10.83 41.57
C SER A 756 70.79 12.05 42.40
N ALA A 757 70.65 11.89 43.73
CA ALA A 757 70.27 12.97 44.62
C ALA A 757 71.47 13.86 44.99
N GLY A 758 71.37 15.18 44.74
CA GLY A 758 72.24 16.16 45.39
C GLY A 758 72.45 17.50 44.68
N GLY A 759 72.34 18.60 45.44
CA GLY A 759 73.24 19.75 45.30
C GLY A 759 72.82 20.95 44.43
N THR A 760 72.12 21.90 45.05
CA THR A 760 72.47 23.35 45.04
C THR A 760 73.03 24.03 43.77
N GLY A 761 72.17 24.73 43.03
CA GLY A 761 71.98 26.18 43.18
C GLY A 761 72.92 27.20 42.49
N SER A 762 72.32 28.34 42.10
CA SER A 762 72.90 29.56 41.49
C SER A 762 73.27 29.46 39.99
N GLY A 763 72.97 30.45 39.14
CA GLY A 763 72.18 31.67 39.37
C GLY A 763 72.21 32.68 38.20
N THR A 764 71.42 33.75 38.31
CA THR A 764 71.22 34.88 37.36
C THR A 764 70.50 34.58 36.02
N GLY A 765 69.64 35.46 35.49
CA GLY A 765 69.00 36.61 36.15
C GLY A 765 68.32 37.62 35.20
N SER A 766 67.17 38.17 35.63
CA SER A 766 66.36 39.27 35.05
C SER A 766 65.54 38.97 33.78
N ASN A 767 64.31 39.48 33.57
CA ASN A 767 63.34 40.27 34.37
C ASN A 767 61.95 40.21 33.64
N ALA A 768 60.79 40.72 34.07
CA ALA A 768 60.12 41.02 35.37
C ALA A 768 58.81 41.80 35.00
N ASP A 769 57.65 41.75 35.67
CA ASP A 769 57.12 41.00 36.84
C ASP A 769 55.59 40.77 36.61
N GLY A 770 54.75 40.51 37.64
CA GLY A 770 53.29 40.39 37.42
C GLY A 770 52.32 40.13 38.59
N ALA A 771 52.78 39.81 39.81
CA ALA A 771 52.05 39.76 41.09
C ALA A 771 50.68 39.00 41.25
N ASP A 772 50.64 38.10 42.26
CA ASP A 772 49.51 37.81 43.18
C ASP A 772 48.18 37.14 42.68
N LYS A 773 47.48 36.28 43.45
CA LYS A 773 47.68 35.73 44.81
C LYS A 773 46.89 34.42 45.04
N ASN A 774 47.43 33.53 45.90
CA ASN A 774 46.82 32.45 46.74
C ASN A 774 45.48 31.77 46.36
N GLY A 775 45.30 30.44 46.48
CA GLY A 775 46.21 29.35 46.91
C GLY A 775 45.57 28.30 47.83
N LYS A 776 46.18 27.10 47.93
CA LYS A 776 45.79 25.89 48.73
C LYS A 776 44.51 25.16 48.24
N GLY A 777 44.36 23.83 48.35
CA GLY A 777 45.33 22.79 48.73
C GLY A 777 44.67 21.47 49.21
N ASN A 778 45.42 20.36 49.12
CA ASN A 778 45.14 18.98 49.63
C ASN A 778 44.06 18.09 48.94
N LYS A 779 44.52 16.87 48.57
CA LYS A 779 44.05 15.51 48.98
C LYS A 779 42.61 15.36 49.50
N GLY A 780 41.83 14.33 49.14
CA GLY A 780 42.10 13.12 48.34
C GLY A 780 41.07 12.00 48.68
N LYS A 781 41.23 10.78 48.09
CA LYS A 781 40.53 9.48 48.34
C LYS A 781 39.37 9.46 49.39
N GLY A 782 38.18 8.90 49.14
CA GLY A 782 37.66 8.08 48.04
C GLY A 782 36.82 6.90 48.57
N SER A 783 35.76 6.47 47.83
CA SER A 783 34.84 5.33 48.10
C SER A 783 34.01 5.33 49.40
N GLY A 784 32.72 4.89 49.38
CA GLY A 784 32.12 4.44 50.65
C GLY A 784 30.61 4.15 50.85
N GLY A 785 29.67 4.64 50.04
CA GLY A 785 28.29 4.10 49.94
C GLY A 785 27.23 4.29 51.07
N LYS A 786 26.01 3.81 50.75
CA LYS A 786 24.76 3.61 51.54
C LYS A 786 23.91 4.81 52.02
N LEU A 787 22.78 5.01 51.31
CA LEU A 787 21.39 4.78 51.77
C LEU A 787 20.99 5.12 53.22
N ALA A 788 20.03 6.05 53.37
CA ALA A 788 18.82 5.92 54.22
C ALA A 788 17.79 7.03 53.89
N ASP A 789 16.51 6.80 54.17
CA ASP A 789 15.36 7.67 53.86
C ASP A 789 14.78 8.44 55.07
N THR A 790 13.73 9.24 54.80
CA THR A 790 12.68 9.76 55.72
C THR A 790 12.94 11.04 56.52
N GLY A 791 11.88 11.84 56.72
CA GLY A 791 11.84 13.01 57.62
C GLY A 791 10.84 14.11 57.22
N ASP A 792 9.60 14.04 57.70
CA ASP A 792 8.55 15.05 57.45
C ASP A 792 8.80 16.40 58.17
N GLY A 793 8.16 17.47 57.67
CA GLY A 793 8.09 18.78 58.34
C GLY A 793 6.96 19.67 57.81
N SER A 794 5.81 19.68 58.49
CA SER A 794 4.61 20.43 58.10
C SER A 794 4.44 21.75 58.88
N GLY A 795 3.64 22.68 58.33
CA GLY A 795 3.28 23.93 59.01
C GLY A 795 1.97 24.54 58.48
N ILE A 796 1.00 24.77 59.37
CA ILE A 796 -0.32 25.34 59.06
C ILE A 796 -0.73 26.37 60.12
N ALA A 797 -1.04 27.60 59.66
CA ALA A 797 -1.88 28.62 60.34
C ALA A 797 -2.31 29.62 59.25
N ALA A 798 -3.61 29.76 58.91
CA ALA A 798 -4.60 30.65 59.54
C ALA A 798 -4.32 32.17 59.37
N GLY A 799 -5.24 33.02 58.90
CA GLY A 799 -6.59 32.77 58.34
C GLY A 799 -7.44 34.05 58.17
N LEU A 800 -8.64 33.89 57.59
CA LEU A 800 -9.84 34.77 57.66
C LEU A 800 -9.81 36.27 57.22
N ALA A 801 -10.58 36.52 56.14
CA ALA A 801 -11.69 37.49 56.05
C ALA A 801 -11.49 39.01 55.74
N ALA A 802 -12.06 39.38 54.58
CA ALA A 802 -13.04 40.47 54.34
C ALA A 802 -12.63 41.95 54.02
N ALA A 803 -13.52 42.56 53.23
CA ALA A 803 -13.87 44.00 53.12
C ALA A 803 -12.97 45.02 52.36
N ALA A 804 -13.21 45.09 51.05
CA ALA A 804 -13.82 46.24 50.35
C ALA A 804 -13.13 47.64 50.22
N VAL A 805 -13.78 48.46 49.35
CA VAL A 805 -13.59 49.88 49.03
C VAL A 805 -12.52 50.22 47.98
N ALA A 806 -12.97 50.92 46.93
CA ALA A 806 -12.21 51.30 45.74
C ALA A 806 -11.63 52.72 45.83
N THR A 807 -10.80 53.10 44.85
CA THR A 807 -10.69 54.50 44.42
C THR A 807 -10.38 54.62 42.92
N THR A 808 -10.84 55.71 42.30
CA THR A 808 -10.74 56.09 40.88
C THR A 808 -9.48 56.99 40.65
N VAL A 809 -9.14 57.61 39.51
CA VAL A 809 -9.89 58.18 38.36
C VAL A 809 -8.99 58.28 37.10
N ALA A 810 -9.62 58.48 35.93
CA ALA A 810 -9.10 59.04 34.68
C ALA A 810 -8.21 58.13 33.79
N GLY A 811 -8.40 58.07 32.47
CA GLY A 811 -9.43 58.68 31.60
C GLY A 811 -9.10 58.44 30.12
N ALA A 812 -9.80 58.96 29.11
CA ALA A 812 -11.19 59.43 28.98
C ALA A 812 -11.41 59.87 27.52
N ALA A 813 -12.32 59.22 26.77
CA ALA A 813 -12.87 59.73 25.51
C ALA A 813 -14.18 58.99 25.17
N MET A 814 -15.31 59.71 25.15
CA MET A 814 -16.59 59.20 24.67
C MET A 814 -16.81 59.65 23.23
N LEU A 815 -17.68 58.95 22.50
CA LEU A 815 -18.86 59.57 21.89
C LEU A 815 -20.01 58.55 21.82
N ALA A 816 -21.23 59.04 22.01
CA ALA A 816 -22.49 58.27 21.98
C ALA A 816 -23.17 58.42 20.60
N SER A 817 -24.36 57.89 20.28
CA SER A 817 -25.48 57.44 21.15
C SER A 817 -26.49 56.54 20.41
N ASP A 818 -27.00 55.54 21.14
CA ASP A 818 -28.39 55.07 21.27
C ASP A 818 -29.41 55.19 20.11
N ARG A 819 -30.11 54.06 19.84
CA ARG A 819 -31.59 54.05 19.77
C ARG A 819 -32.19 52.67 20.09
N GLU A 820 -33.51 52.62 20.23
CA GLU A 820 -34.26 51.69 21.11
C GLU A 820 -35.24 50.72 20.40
N ASN A 821 -35.83 49.82 21.20
CA ASN A 821 -37.18 49.21 21.08
C ASN A 821 -37.44 47.98 20.16
N ALA A 822 -37.43 46.80 20.78
CA ALA A 822 -38.61 46.01 21.24
C ALA A 822 -39.79 45.63 20.29
N GLY A 823 -40.30 44.40 20.51
CA GLY A 823 -41.54 43.81 19.96
C GLY A 823 -41.30 42.75 18.86
N ASP A 824 -42.13 41.72 18.67
CA ASP A 824 -43.24 41.16 19.49
C ASP A 824 -43.57 39.71 19.03
N ASP A 825 -44.56 39.04 19.63
CA ASP A 825 -44.93 37.61 19.41
C ASP A 825 -45.59 37.24 18.05
N SER A 826 -45.61 35.93 17.72
CA SER A 826 -46.44 35.20 16.71
C SER A 826 -46.17 35.45 15.20
N GLU A 827 -46.48 34.52 14.26
CA GLU A 827 -47.13 33.18 14.33
C GLU A 827 -46.17 32.03 13.97
#